data_AF-A0A5M9N103-F1
#
_entry.id   AF-A0A5M9N103-F1
#
_cell.length_a   1.000
_cell.length_b   1.000
_cell.length_c   1.000
_cell.angle_alpha   90.00
_cell.angle_beta   90.00
_cell.angle_gamma   90.00
#
_symmetry.space_group_name_H-M   'P 1'
#
loop_
_entity.id
_entity.type
_entity.pdbx_description
1 polymer ?
#
loop_
_entity_poly.entity_id
_entity_poly.type
_entity_poly.pdbx_seq_one_letter_code
_entity_poly.pdbx_strand_id
1 'polypeptide(L)'
;MSLQPTSTEVGTMYDQYTSHFTAVLGGYIHAGYWDDPGRQDTIEVATERLTREIGERLSSARGQRILDVGCGTGKSAVQIATAHDVHITGITVSNHQIELAQSQYKSNTKAGQVHFQFANAMDLPFADASFDGAYAIESLVHMDDRRAALANIARVLRPGGRLAIADLFLDAGCPNPEVIARFREFFQVPPMPSGGDLKDFLHETGFKVIEFTDIRDNIRPIYKFPGLSLEGEVGEKILEIAQSANSAIEDAALLSSLLYKCVAGKAKSFQPTDYDIDRALHKCKSMPISRVTRSYKAGKYLAGFTTGDGLLKRALETVFHRWSSEGWADYLSICGAVIGWTRSTSLMNHNDLVAEGIERHSVRTFSTEEMAHGLLGLMAGSMLEFCHDEPFMRIWAGGRPKSLALESCLEADGAGIPIAEGSPLTAKWMPHVWLDFPRELSHQSEIASFSPQMDGMVDLDRVVVVTGFGEVGPWGSSRARWEMEAYGGLSHQGCIEMAWMMGLVRYTEQTTGDGQSFSGWVDARTGELVADVAIKEVYEERILAQSGIRLIEPETRRCEVLTMTRLALDLGLPICGIIAFAGTASDKAGRSVPAPGQGMLVHARQIPGSMPSPLLSLDNRRKRPLFRKRQIAESYREERDATFALGNAFWNNDPHVAPLRGSLATWGLSIDDLDVASFTALRPSIATKAHLGVLPEESNRTPPGAAGGWMVNGALQMLDTGLVLGNLNPDNIDPQMQEADLIAFLNQPIQTTGLKAVSVSSFGFGQKNAQALCVHPRYLFATISQEAYGLYLAKRRVRQKQADRYYYRGFLYNSLLETKDKPPYRGEQERNFLLDPLARCV
;
A
#
# COMPACT_ATOMS: atom_id res chain seq x y z
N MET A 1 33.76 0.13 -13.91
CA MET A 1 33.87 -1.29 -13.50
C MET A 1 34.43 -1.29 -12.09
N SER A 2 33.57 -1.33 -11.05
CA SER A 2 34.04 -1.52 -9.68
C SER A 2 34.36 -3.01 -9.50
N LEU A 3 35.57 -3.34 -9.06
CA LEU A 3 35.97 -4.71 -8.68
C LEU A 3 34.99 -5.23 -7.62
N GLN A 4 34.49 -6.45 -7.79
CA GLN A 4 33.68 -7.12 -6.77
C GLN A 4 34.59 -7.65 -5.66
N PRO A 5 34.18 -7.59 -4.38
CA PRO A 5 34.97 -8.06 -3.27
C PRO A 5 35.13 -9.58 -3.33
N THR A 6 36.36 -10.05 -3.12
CA THR A 6 36.73 -11.46 -3.08
C THR A 6 36.48 -12.06 -1.69
N SER A 7 36.37 -13.39 -1.59
CA SER A 7 36.22 -14.07 -0.29
C SER A 7 37.34 -13.75 0.71
N THR A 8 38.55 -13.44 0.21
CA THR A 8 39.71 -13.04 1.03
C THR A 8 39.53 -11.66 1.63
N GLU A 9 38.98 -10.71 0.87
CA GLU A 9 38.70 -9.34 1.35
C GLU A 9 37.60 -9.35 2.41
N VAL A 10 36.54 -10.15 2.19
CA VAL A 10 35.48 -10.38 3.19
C VAL A 10 36.07 -11.00 4.47
N GLY A 11 36.91 -12.03 4.34
CA GLY A 11 37.56 -12.68 5.48
C GLY A 11 38.45 -11.72 6.28
N THR A 12 39.23 -10.88 5.58
CA THR A 12 40.09 -9.87 6.20
C THR A 12 39.29 -8.83 6.98
N MET A 13 38.15 -8.38 6.43
CA MET A 13 37.26 -7.44 7.12
C MET A 13 36.72 -8.04 8.42
N TYR A 14 36.23 -9.29 8.37
CA TYR A 14 35.74 -9.96 9.58
C TYR A 14 36.85 -10.30 10.57
N ASP A 15 38.07 -10.62 10.12
CA ASP A 15 39.23 -10.80 11.00
C ASP A 15 39.51 -9.53 11.84
N GLN A 16 39.27 -8.34 11.28
CA GLN A 16 39.48 -7.06 11.95
C GLN A 16 38.33 -6.67 12.90
N TYR A 17 37.07 -6.88 12.47
CA TYR A 17 35.92 -6.26 13.15
C TYR A 17 35.03 -7.22 13.95
N THR A 18 35.25 -8.54 13.89
CA THR A 18 34.41 -9.53 14.60
C THR A 18 34.23 -9.23 16.09
N SER A 19 35.31 -8.88 16.81
CA SER A 19 35.22 -8.57 18.24
C SER A 19 34.26 -7.40 18.53
N HIS A 20 34.24 -6.39 17.67
CA HIS A 20 33.35 -5.23 17.81
C HIS A 20 31.89 -5.61 17.51
N PHE A 21 31.64 -6.35 16.43
CA PHE A 21 30.29 -6.78 16.08
C PHE A 21 29.67 -7.66 17.18
N THR A 22 30.44 -8.59 17.73
CA THR A 22 29.95 -9.45 18.82
C THR A 22 29.65 -8.68 20.10
N ALA A 23 30.40 -7.63 20.42
CA ALA A 23 30.12 -6.78 21.57
C ALA A 23 28.78 -6.04 21.42
N VAL A 24 28.47 -5.56 20.22
CA VAL A 24 27.26 -4.78 19.94
C VAL A 24 26.03 -5.67 19.72
N LEU A 25 26.18 -6.85 19.12
CA LEU A 25 25.07 -7.72 18.71
C LEU A 25 24.80 -8.87 19.68
N GLY A 26 25.29 -8.77 20.92
CA GLY A 26 25.05 -9.78 21.95
C GLY A 26 25.71 -11.12 21.65
N GLY A 27 26.93 -11.12 21.09
CA GLY A 27 27.71 -12.31 20.76
C GLY A 27 27.36 -12.97 19.41
N TYR A 28 26.34 -12.47 18.71
CA TYR A 28 25.98 -12.88 17.34
C TYR A 28 26.63 -11.96 16.30
N ILE A 29 26.61 -12.36 15.03
CA ILE A 29 27.06 -11.54 13.89
C ILE A 29 25.94 -11.51 12.84
N HIS A 30 24.76 -11.07 13.28
CA HIS A 30 23.61 -10.80 12.42
C HIS A 30 22.63 -9.89 13.19
N ALA A 31 21.66 -9.32 12.50
CA ALA A 31 20.62 -8.49 13.04
C ALA A 31 19.65 -9.28 13.94
N GLY A 32 18.97 -8.53 14.79
CA GLY A 32 17.89 -9.05 15.61
C GLY A 32 16.60 -9.20 14.81
N TYR A 33 15.75 -10.13 15.25
CA TYR A 33 14.38 -10.29 14.76
C TYR A 33 13.39 -9.99 15.89
N TRP A 34 12.52 -9.02 15.65
CA TRP A 34 11.40 -8.67 16.53
C TRP A 34 10.10 -9.18 15.90
N ASP A 35 9.55 -10.25 16.46
CA ASP A 35 8.22 -10.78 16.12
C ASP A 35 7.11 -9.72 16.20
N ASP A 36 7.28 -8.73 17.08
CA ASP A 36 6.50 -7.49 17.13
C ASP A 36 7.46 -6.29 17.06
N PRO A 37 7.44 -5.46 15.98
CA PRO A 37 8.34 -4.30 15.83
C PRO A 37 8.22 -3.22 16.93
N GLY A 38 7.15 -3.24 17.75
CA GLY A 38 7.00 -2.36 18.91
C GLY A 38 7.67 -2.88 20.18
N ARG A 39 8.19 -4.11 20.16
CA ARG A 39 8.79 -4.81 21.31
C ARG A 39 10.18 -4.27 21.62
N GLN A 40 10.40 -3.84 22.87
CA GLN A 40 11.72 -3.36 23.33
C GLN A 40 12.60 -4.52 23.85
N ASP A 41 12.88 -5.51 23.01
CA ASP A 41 13.87 -6.54 23.34
C ASP A 41 15.30 -5.99 23.29
N THR A 42 16.19 -6.54 24.12
CA THR A 42 17.62 -6.30 23.94
C THR A 42 18.08 -6.87 22.61
N ILE A 43 19.15 -6.31 22.05
CA ILE A 43 19.74 -6.80 20.80
C ILE A 43 20.09 -8.29 20.87
N GLU A 44 20.58 -8.78 22.02
CA GLU A 44 20.88 -10.19 22.25
C GLU A 44 19.64 -11.09 22.16
N VAL A 45 18.51 -10.67 22.75
CA VAL A 45 17.25 -11.44 22.69
C VAL A 45 16.70 -11.45 21.26
N ALA A 46 16.84 -10.34 20.54
CA ALA A 46 16.39 -10.24 19.16
C ALA A 46 17.26 -11.12 18.23
N THR A 47 18.57 -11.16 18.42
CA THR A 47 19.47 -12.03 17.64
C THR A 47 19.27 -13.50 17.99
N GLU A 48 19.07 -13.85 19.26
CA GLU A 48 18.65 -15.20 19.66
C GLU A 48 17.36 -15.64 18.96
N ARG A 49 16.40 -14.72 18.81
CA ARG A 49 15.13 -15.01 18.15
C ARG A 49 15.30 -15.29 16.65
N LEU A 50 16.09 -14.48 15.93
CA LEU A 50 16.35 -14.74 14.52
C LEU A 50 16.99 -16.12 14.31
N THR A 51 17.95 -16.48 15.16
CA THR A 51 18.58 -17.81 15.14
C THR A 51 17.55 -18.93 15.39
N ARG A 52 16.62 -18.74 16.34
CA ARG A 52 15.55 -19.70 16.62
C ARG A 52 14.59 -19.87 15.43
N GLU A 53 14.17 -18.77 14.81
CA GLU A 53 13.29 -18.78 13.62
C GLU A 53 13.90 -19.55 12.44
N ILE A 54 15.22 -19.47 12.28
CA ILE A 54 15.97 -20.25 11.29
C ILE A 54 16.03 -21.73 11.68
N GLY A 55 16.32 -22.03 12.95
CA GLY A 55 16.31 -23.41 13.48
C GLY A 55 14.98 -24.13 13.28
N GLU A 56 13.86 -23.46 13.54
CA GLU A 56 12.51 -24.01 13.38
C GLU A 56 12.19 -24.36 11.91
N ARG A 57 12.62 -23.52 10.95
CA ARG A 57 12.37 -23.72 9.51
C ARG A 57 13.16 -24.85 8.88
N LEU A 58 14.33 -25.19 9.45
CA LEU A 58 15.06 -26.40 9.06
C LEU A 58 14.22 -27.66 9.29
N SER A 59 13.31 -27.65 10.27
CA SER A 59 12.45 -28.79 10.61
C SER A 59 13.24 -30.11 10.74
N SER A 60 14.44 -30.02 11.34
CA SER A 60 15.38 -31.12 11.41
C SER A 60 14.96 -32.17 12.45
N ALA A 61 15.20 -33.44 12.14
CA ALA A 61 15.10 -34.52 13.10
C ALA A 61 16.36 -34.60 13.98
N ARG A 62 16.19 -35.11 15.20
CA ARG A 62 17.28 -35.35 16.15
C ARG A 62 18.42 -36.15 15.51
N GLY A 63 19.66 -35.71 15.71
CA GLY A 63 20.87 -36.35 15.22
C GLY A 63 21.23 -36.09 13.75
N GLN A 64 20.45 -35.28 13.03
CA GLN A 64 20.77 -34.89 11.66
C GLN A 64 22.01 -34.00 11.56
N ARG A 65 22.66 -34.02 10.39
CA ARG A 65 23.85 -33.21 10.11
C ARG A 65 23.46 -31.95 9.34
N ILE A 66 23.73 -30.79 9.92
CA ILE A 66 23.38 -29.48 9.37
C ILE A 66 24.64 -28.69 9.03
N LEU A 67 24.65 -28.04 7.87
CA LEU A 67 25.72 -27.12 7.46
C LEU A 67 25.34 -25.68 7.82
N ASP A 68 26.19 -24.99 8.57
CA ASP A 68 26.10 -23.56 8.82
C ASP A 68 27.05 -22.82 7.87
N VAL A 69 26.49 -22.10 6.91
CA VAL A 69 27.21 -21.37 5.87
C VAL A 69 27.44 -19.94 6.35
N GLY A 70 28.64 -19.63 6.85
CA GLY A 70 28.97 -18.33 7.45
C GLY A 70 28.71 -18.31 8.96
N CYS A 71 29.35 -19.19 9.71
CA CYS A 71 29.01 -19.46 11.11
C CYS A 71 29.37 -18.35 12.12
N GLY A 72 30.07 -17.29 11.70
CA GLY A 72 30.58 -16.24 12.58
C GLY A 72 31.42 -16.83 13.72
N THR A 73 31.16 -16.39 14.95
CA THR A 73 31.78 -16.94 16.18
C THR A 73 31.19 -18.28 16.64
N GLY A 74 30.22 -18.85 15.92
CA GLY A 74 29.62 -20.14 16.24
C GLY A 74 28.51 -20.12 17.28
N LYS A 75 28.11 -18.95 17.81
CA LYS A 75 27.01 -18.84 18.81
C LYS A 75 25.68 -19.37 18.25
N SER A 76 25.32 -19.01 17.02
CA SER A 76 24.10 -19.50 16.35
C SER A 76 24.11 -21.02 16.15
N ALA A 77 25.26 -21.58 15.73
CA ALA A 77 25.43 -23.02 15.60
C ALA A 77 25.21 -23.75 16.92
N VAL A 78 25.76 -23.25 18.03
CA VAL A 78 25.57 -23.88 19.34
C VAL A 78 24.13 -23.80 19.81
N GLN A 79 23.45 -22.66 19.58
CA GLN A 79 22.03 -22.50 19.90
C GLN A 79 21.17 -23.51 19.15
N ILE A 80 21.32 -23.62 17.82
CA ILE A 80 20.53 -24.55 17.00
C ILE A 80 20.88 -26.01 17.32
N ALA A 81 22.17 -26.33 17.48
CA ALA A 81 22.63 -27.68 17.80
C ALA A 81 22.05 -28.18 19.12
N THR A 82 21.97 -27.30 20.13
CA THR A 82 21.45 -27.62 21.46
C THR A 82 19.92 -27.71 21.45
N ALA A 83 19.23 -26.76 20.82
CA ALA A 83 17.77 -26.71 20.80
C ALA A 83 17.15 -27.89 20.04
N HIS A 84 17.78 -28.35 18.96
CA HIS A 84 17.25 -29.41 18.11
C HIS A 84 17.98 -30.77 18.26
N ASP A 85 19.02 -30.84 19.11
CA ASP A 85 19.90 -32.00 19.28
C ASP A 85 20.42 -32.56 17.94
N VAL A 86 21.02 -31.67 17.13
CA VAL A 86 21.60 -31.95 15.81
C VAL A 86 23.12 -31.74 15.81
N HIS A 87 23.80 -32.28 14.80
CA HIS A 87 25.22 -32.04 14.57
C HIS A 87 25.41 -30.90 13.58
N ILE A 88 26.17 -29.86 13.94
CA ILE A 88 26.39 -28.70 13.06
C ILE A 88 27.86 -28.62 12.63
N THR A 89 28.08 -28.48 11.33
CA THR A 89 29.38 -28.09 10.76
C THR A 89 29.29 -26.64 10.30
N GLY A 90 29.98 -25.73 10.98
CA GLY A 90 30.06 -24.33 10.59
C GLY A 90 31.28 -24.01 9.78
N ILE A 91 31.08 -23.21 8.73
CA ILE A 91 32.16 -22.71 7.88
C ILE A 91 32.21 -21.19 7.87
N THR A 92 33.41 -20.63 7.78
CA THR A 92 33.64 -19.20 7.51
C THR A 92 34.95 -19.01 6.74
N VAL A 93 35.10 -17.86 6.10
CA VAL A 93 36.32 -17.42 5.39
C VAL A 93 37.21 -16.52 6.26
N SER A 94 36.88 -16.36 7.55
CA SER A 94 37.69 -15.62 8.53
C SER A 94 38.44 -16.59 9.45
N ASN A 95 39.76 -16.42 9.56
CA ASN A 95 40.58 -17.24 10.46
C ASN A 95 40.32 -16.90 11.92
N HIS A 96 40.14 -15.61 12.23
CA HIS A 96 39.88 -15.13 13.58
C HIS A 96 38.55 -15.70 14.14
N GLN A 97 37.50 -15.75 13.32
CA GLN A 97 36.22 -16.34 13.69
C GLN A 97 36.31 -17.84 14.00
N ILE A 98 37.11 -18.60 13.24
CA ILE A 98 37.37 -20.02 13.52
C ILE A 98 38.09 -20.20 14.85
N GLU A 99 39.14 -19.41 15.12
CA GLU A 99 39.87 -19.47 16.39
C GLU A 99 38.95 -19.18 17.58
N LEU A 100 38.09 -18.16 17.48
CA LEU A 100 37.11 -17.83 18.50
C LEU A 100 36.07 -18.95 18.69
N ALA A 101 35.47 -19.45 17.60
CA ALA A 101 34.46 -20.50 17.67
C ALA A 101 35.02 -21.81 18.27
N GLN A 102 36.22 -22.20 17.86
CA GLN A 102 36.88 -23.41 18.37
C GLN A 102 37.35 -23.27 19.81
N SER A 103 37.82 -22.08 20.24
CA SER A 103 38.24 -21.86 21.62
C SER A 103 37.05 -21.76 22.59
N GLN A 104 35.96 -21.11 22.18
CA GLN A 104 34.80 -20.85 23.03
C GLN A 104 33.92 -22.09 23.27
N TYR A 105 33.79 -22.98 22.27
CA TYR A 105 32.80 -24.06 22.31
C TYR A 105 33.37 -25.48 22.32
N LYS A 106 34.69 -25.63 22.50
CA LYS A 106 35.38 -26.95 22.57
C LYS A 106 34.91 -27.84 23.73
N SER A 107 34.43 -27.25 24.83
CA SER A 107 34.11 -27.92 26.09
C SER A 107 32.62 -27.86 26.51
N ASN A 108 31.81 -27.00 25.88
CA ASN A 108 30.44 -26.66 26.34
C ASN A 108 29.32 -27.42 25.60
N THR A 109 29.66 -28.33 24.68
CA THR A 109 28.69 -29.14 23.93
C THR A 109 29.04 -30.62 24.06
N LYS A 110 28.10 -31.52 23.72
CA LYS A 110 28.43 -32.95 23.65
C LYS A 110 29.59 -33.13 22.68
N ALA A 111 30.57 -33.97 23.02
CA ALA A 111 31.74 -34.18 22.18
C ALA A 111 31.33 -34.51 20.72
N GLY A 112 31.73 -33.67 19.77
CA GLY A 112 31.41 -33.81 18.35
C GLY A 112 30.04 -33.28 17.89
N GLN A 113 29.33 -32.51 18.73
CA GLN A 113 28.04 -31.92 18.36
C GLN A 113 28.16 -30.69 17.45
N VAL A 114 29.21 -29.87 17.64
CA VAL A 114 29.54 -28.76 16.75
C VAL A 114 30.99 -28.87 16.26
N HIS A 115 31.21 -28.55 14.99
CA HIS A 115 32.53 -28.53 14.36
C HIS A 115 32.66 -27.28 13.50
N PHE A 116 33.79 -26.57 13.59
CA PHE A 116 34.04 -25.34 12.84
C PHE A 116 35.32 -25.48 12.01
N GLN A 117 35.25 -25.13 10.73
CA GLN A 117 36.41 -25.16 9.83
C GLN A 117 36.41 -23.99 8.85
N PHE A 118 37.60 -23.57 8.44
CA PHE A 118 37.75 -22.59 7.36
C PHE A 118 37.33 -23.23 6.03
N ALA A 119 36.36 -22.65 5.33
CA ALA A 119 35.99 -23.08 3.98
C ALA A 119 35.24 -21.97 3.23
N ASN A 120 35.36 -21.97 1.90
CA ASN A 120 34.64 -21.08 1.01
C ASN A 120 33.36 -21.76 0.51
N ALA A 121 32.19 -21.13 0.68
CA ALA A 121 30.91 -21.68 0.25
C ALA A 121 30.79 -21.89 -1.27
N MET A 122 31.59 -21.16 -2.06
CA MET A 122 31.65 -21.32 -3.52
C MET A 122 32.47 -22.54 -3.95
N ASP A 123 33.22 -23.17 -3.04
CA ASP A 123 34.00 -24.40 -3.25
C ASP A 123 34.02 -25.25 -1.97
N LEU A 124 32.89 -25.89 -1.69
CA LEU A 124 32.70 -26.63 -0.44
C LEU A 124 33.51 -27.95 -0.43
N PRO A 125 34.40 -28.17 0.56
CA PRO A 125 35.26 -29.36 0.65
C PRO A 125 34.52 -30.57 1.25
N PHE A 126 33.25 -30.75 0.90
CA PHE A 126 32.41 -31.83 1.39
C PHE A 126 31.93 -32.69 0.22
N ALA A 127 31.77 -33.99 0.47
CA ALA A 127 31.19 -34.91 -0.49
C ALA A 127 29.71 -34.58 -0.75
N ASP A 128 29.21 -34.97 -1.91
CA ASP A 128 27.81 -34.79 -2.29
C ASP A 128 26.88 -35.48 -1.27
N ALA A 129 25.71 -34.88 -1.03
CA ALA A 129 24.68 -35.40 -0.10
C ALA A 129 25.20 -35.76 1.32
N SER A 130 26.19 -35.02 1.82
CA SER A 130 26.75 -35.20 3.16
C SER A 130 25.86 -34.65 4.28
N PHE A 131 25.02 -33.64 4.00
CA PHE A 131 24.18 -32.94 4.98
C PHE A 131 22.67 -33.19 4.78
N ASP A 132 21.93 -33.15 5.88
CA ASP A 132 20.46 -33.28 5.93
C ASP A 132 19.75 -31.92 5.79
N GLY A 133 20.43 -30.84 6.13
CA GLY A 133 19.94 -29.47 6.01
C GLY A 133 21.09 -28.46 6.05
N ALA A 134 20.82 -27.22 5.69
CA ALA A 134 21.79 -26.13 5.73
C ALA A 134 21.11 -24.81 6.07
N TYR A 135 21.84 -23.86 6.67
CA TYR A 135 21.37 -22.50 6.81
C TYR A 135 22.45 -21.46 6.53
N ALA A 136 22.01 -20.25 6.20
CA ALA A 136 22.85 -19.08 5.95
C ALA A 136 22.17 -17.84 6.56
N ILE A 137 22.81 -17.18 7.52
CA ILE A 137 22.31 -15.95 8.15
C ILE A 137 23.29 -14.84 7.80
N GLU A 138 22.85 -13.87 6.99
CA GLU A 138 23.62 -12.70 6.53
C GLU A 138 24.98 -13.01 5.90
N SER A 139 25.10 -14.18 5.28
CA SER A 139 26.38 -14.65 4.75
C SER A 139 26.40 -14.78 3.23
N LEU A 140 25.25 -15.05 2.60
CA LEU A 140 25.11 -15.15 1.14
C LEU A 140 25.24 -13.77 0.47
N VAL A 141 24.91 -12.68 1.18
CA VAL A 141 25.11 -11.31 0.72
C VAL A 141 26.57 -11.01 0.39
N HIS A 142 27.54 -11.65 1.07
CA HIS A 142 28.97 -11.44 0.86
C HIS A 142 29.55 -12.23 -0.33
N MET A 143 28.79 -13.14 -0.94
CA MET A 143 29.30 -14.01 -1.99
C MET A 143 29.14 -13.33 -3.35
N ASP A 144 30.25 -13.17 -4.07
CA ASP A 144 30.28 -12.58 -5.41
C ASP A 144 29.61 -13.51 -6.43
N ASP A 145 29.86 -14.82 -6.38
CA ASP A 145 29.12 -15.84 -7.12
C ASP A 145 28.13 -16.61 -6.24
N ARG A 146 26.97 -15.98 -5.99
CA ARG A 146 25.86 -16.57 -5.21
C ARG A 146 25.29 -17.83 -5.87
N ARG A 147 25.34 -17.94 -7.21
CA ARG A 147 24.85 -19.14 -7.92
C ARG A 147 25.79 -20.32 -7.66
N ALA A 148 27.10 -20.11 -7.73
CA ALA A 148 28.08 -21.15 -7.39
C ALA A 148 27.95 -21.60 -5.92
N ALA A 149 27.73 -20.67 -4.99
CA ALA A 149 27.49 -21.01 -3.60
C ALA A 149 26.22 -21.85 -3.40
N LEU A 150 25.09 -21.40 -3.94
CA LEU A 150 23.81 -22.14 -3.86
C LEU A 150 23.91 -23.52 -4.54
N ALA A 151 24.59 -23.63 -5.67
CA ALA A 151 24.83 -24.91 -6.34
C ALA A 151 25.68 -25.86 -5.49
N ASN A 152 26.73 -25.36 -4.83
CA ASN A 152 27.53 -26.17 -3.90
C ASN A 152 26.73 -26.59 -2.66
N ILE A 153 25.89 -25.70 -2.11
CA ILE A 153 24.99 -26.04 -0.99
C ILE A 153 24.00 -27.13 -1.45
N ALA A 154 23.39 -26.99 -2.62
CA ALA A 154 22.48 -28.00 -3.18
C ALA A 154 23.17 -29.36 -3.35
N ARG A 155 24.42 -29.35 -3.83
CA ARG A 155 25.23 -30.55 -4.05
C ARG A 155 25.50 -31.32 -2.75
N VAL A 156 25.85 -30.62 -1.67
CA VAL A 156 26.18 -31.26 -0.38
C VAL A 156 24.94 -31.65 0.42
N LEU A 157 23.75 -31.18 0.03
CA LEU A 157 22.49 -31.55 0.65
C LEU A 157 21.92 -32.85 0.08
N ARG A 158 21.36 -33.68 0.96
CA ARG A 158 20.56 -34.85 0.54
C ARG A 158 19.29 -34.39 -0.18
N PRO A 159 18.77 -35.16 -1.15
CA PRO A 159 17.44 -34.92 -1.72
C PRO A 159 16.39 -34.85 -0.60
N GLY A 160 15.54 -33.83 -0.65
CA GLY A 160 14.56 -33.50 0.40
C GLY A 160 15.09 -32.65 1.55
N GLY A 161 16.41 -32.44 1.65
CA GLY A 161 17.03 -31.57 2.65
C GLY A 161 16.58 -30.13 2.52
N ARG A 162 16.58 -29.41 3.66
CA ARG A 162 16.10 -28.03 3.73
C ARG A 162 17.25 -27.04 3.82
N LEU A 163 17.10 -25.94 3.08
CA LEU A 163 17.94 -24.75 3.19
C LEU A 163 17.12 -23.62 3.81
N ALA A 164 17.62 -23.03 4.89
CA ALA A 164 17.05 -21.84 5.54
C ALA A 164 17.98 -20.63 5.36
N ILE A 165 17.53 -19.58 4.69
CA ILE A 165 18.34 -18.38 4.43
C ILE A 165 17.67 -17.19 5.13
N ALA A 166 18.40 -16.35 5.84
CA ALA A 166 17.99 -14.99 6.21
C ALA A 166 19.09 -14.03 5.76
N ASP A 167 18.82 -13.15 4.80
CA ASP A 167 19.86 -12.32 4.19
C ASP A 167 19.31 -11.04 3.55
N LEU A 168 20.20 -10.08 3.22
CA LEU A 168 19.90 -8.74 2.70
C LEU A 168 19.75 -8.70 1.15
N PHE A 169 18.63 -8.19 0.65
CA PHE A 169 18.35 -8.02 -0.79
C PHE A 169 17.75 -6.65 -1.12
N LEU A 170 17.91 -6.15 -2.35
CA LEU A 170 17.34 -4.85 -2.75
C LEU A 170 15.93 -4.98 -3.33
N ASP A 171 15.06 -3.99 -3.07
CA ASP A 171 13.82 -3.82 -3.83
C ASP A 171 14.01 -2.86 -5.01
N ALA A 172 13.15 -2.93 -6.02
CA ALA A 172 13.25 -2.19 -7.28
C ALA A 172 13.06 -0.65 -7.15
N GLY A 173 13.09 -0.09 -5.94
CA GLY A 173 12.77 1.30 -5.64
C GLY A 173 13.67 1.96 -4.58
N CYS A 174 14.94 1.55 -4.43
CA CYS A 174 15.81 2.23 -3.46
C CYS A 174 16.02 3.73 -3.83
N PRO A 175 15.64 4.68 -2.96
CA PRO A 175 15.66 6.11 -3.31
C PRO A 175 17.05 6.73 -3.39
N ASN A 176 18.07 6.11 -2.77
CA ASN A 176 19.41 6.72 -2.68
C ASN A 176 20.54 5.71 -2.95
N PRO A 177 21.11 5.74 -4.16
CA PRO A 177 22.24 4.89 -4.57
C PRO A 177 23.54 5.12 -3.78
N GLU A 178 23.76 6.28 -3.18
CA GLU A 178 25.02 6.62 -2.50
C GLU A 178 25.16 5.88 -1.16
N VAL A 179 24.08 5.74 -0.40
CA VAL A 179 24.08 4.98 0.86
C VAL A 179 24.29 3.48 0.60
N ILE A 180 23.70 2.94 -0.46
CA ILE A 180 23.97 1.55 -0.88
C ILE A 180 25.44 1.39 -1.26
N ALA A 181 26.03 2.35 -1.98
CA ALA A 181 27.43 2.27 -2.38
C ALA A 181 28.38 2.25 -1.15
N ARG A 182 28.13 3.12 -0.17
CA ARG A 182 28.90 3.16 1.09
C ARG A 182 28.73 1.90 1.94
N PHE A 183 27.50 1.40 2.07
CA PHE A 183 27.23 0.12 2.76
C PHE A 183 28.02 -1.02 2.12
N ARG A 184 28.01 -1.09 0.79
CA ARG A 184 28.71 -2.13 0.03
C ARG A 184 30.23 -2.07 0.17
N GLU A 185 30.78 -0.86 0.17
CA GLU A 185 32.22 -0.64 0.38
C GLU A 185 32.64 -1.06 1.79
N PHE A 186 31.87 -0.68 2.81
CA PHE A 186 32.20 -1.00 4.20
C PHE A 186 32.08 -2.49 4.50
N PHE A 187 30.96 -3.13 4.14
CA PHE A 187 30.70 -4.54 4.44
C PHE A 187 31.28 -5.51 3.40
N GLN A 188 32.03 -5.03 2.40
CA GLN A 188 32.56 -5.86 1.31
C GLN A 188 31.44 -6.67 0.63
N VAL A 189 30.35 -5.98 0.24
CA VAL A 189 29.17 -6.60 -0.35
C VAL A 189 29.14 -6.39 -1.89
N PRO A 190 29.12 -7.45 -2.70
CA PRO A 190 28.92 -7.37 -4.15
C PRO A 190 27.53 -6.81 -4.48
N PRO A 191 27.24 -6.40 -5.73
CA PRO A 191 25.91 -5.91 -6.11
C PRO A 191 24.78 -6.78 -5.53
N MET A 192 23.88 -6.16 -4.78
CA MET A 192 22.82 -6.85 -4.07
C MET A 192 21.69 -7.17 -5.05
N PRO A 193 21.29 -8.45 -5.18
CA PRO A 193 20.23 -8.85 -6.09
C PRO A 193 18.86 -8.48 -5.52
N SER A 194 17.84 -8.50 -6.36
CA SER A 194 16.47 -8.38 -5.89
C SER A 194 15.99 -9.67 -5.22
N GLY A 195 14.94 -9.57 -4.41
CA GLY A 195 14.32 -10.80 -3.89
C GLY A 195 13.70 -11.69 -4.97
N GLY A 196 13.37 -11.14 -6.16
CA GLY A 196 12.98 -11.94 -7.32
C GLY A 196 14.16 -12.77 -7.83
N ASP A 197 15.32 -12.12 -8.03
CA ASP A 197 16.54 -12.78 -8.51
C ASP A 197 16.98 -13.92 -7.58
N LEU A 198 16.81 -13.79 -6.25
CA LEU A 198 17.10 -14.87 -5.31
C LEU A 198 16.21 -16.10 -5.54
N LYS A 199 14.90 -15.90 -5.76
CA LYS A 199 13.98 -17.01 -6.06
C LYS A 199 14.43 -17.74 -7.32
N ASP A 200 14.86 -16.99 -8.33
CA ASP A 200 15.36 -17.53 -9.58
C ASP A 200 16.65 -18.33 -9.36
N PHE A 201 17.63 -17.78 -8.63
CA PHE A 201 18.88 -18.50 -8.32
C PHE A 201 18.62 -19.79 -7.55
N LEU A 202 17.70 -19.77 -6.58
CA LEU A 202 17.28 -20.97 -5.83
C LEU A 202 16.63 -22.01 -6.76
N HIS A 203 15.74 -21.57 -7.65
CA HIS A 203 15.09 -22.47 -8.60
C HIS A 203 16.07 -23.12 -9.59
N GLU A 204 16.97 -22.33 -10.16
CA GLU A 204 17.99 -22.81 -11.11
C GLU A 204 18.99 -23.77 -10.47
N THR A 205 19.32 -23.58 -9.20
CA THR A 205 20.26 -24.42 -8.45
C THR A 205 19.59 -25.66 -7.82
N GLY A 206 18.31 -25.89 -8.11
CA GLY A 206 17.60 -27.13 -7.76
C GLY A 206 16.76 -27.07 -6.49
N PHE A 207 16.61 -25.90 -5.86
CA PHE A 207 15.72 -25.72 -4.72
C PHE A 207 14.28 -25.41 -5.16
N LYS A 208 13.30 -25.90 -4.39
CA LYS A 208 11.92 -25.43 -4.45
C LYS A 208 11.66 -24.58 -3.21
N VAL A 209 11.33 -23.31 -3.41
CA VAL A 209 10.93 -22.40 -2.33
C VAL A 209 9.60 -22.89 -1.71
N ILE A 210 9.61 -23.15 -0.40
CA ILE A 210 8.46 -23.54 0.43
C ILE A 210 7.86 -22.30 1.10
N GLU A 211 8.72 -21.45 1.64
CA GLU A 211 8.38 -20.23 2.37
C GLU A 211 9.31 -19.12 1.91
N PHE A 212 8.78 -17.90 1.78
CA PHE A 212 9.54 -16.72 1.40
C PHE A 212 8.92 -15.50 2.08
N THR A 213 9.44 -15.18 3.27
CA THR A 213 8.83 -14.19 4.16
C THR A 213 9.69 -12.93 4.20
N ASP A 214 9.06 -11.77 3.97
CA ASP A 214 9.70 -10.47 4.18
C ASP A 214 9.63 -10.11 5.67
N ILE A 215 10.78 -9.95 6.31
CA ILE A 215 10.89 -9.64 7.74
C ILE A 215 11.51 -8.25 7.99
N ARG A 216 11.45 -7.35 6.99
CA ARG A 216 11.96 -5.98 7.05
C ARG A 216 11.42 -5.18 8.24
N ASP A 217 10.12 -5.22 8.49
CA ASP A 217 9.54 -4.51 9.64
C ASP A 217 9.98 -5.14 10.97
N ASN A 218 10.16 -6.47 10.99
CA ASN A 218 10.61 -7.20 12.16
C ASN A 218 12.06 -6.88 12.53
N ILE A 219 12.92 -6.52 11.58
CA ILE A 219 14.31 -6.15 11.89
C ILE A 219 14.50 -4.64 12.08
N ARG A 220 13.56 -3.81 11.59
CA ARG A 220 13.60 -2.34 11.64
C ARG A 220 13.96 -1.75 13.02
N PRO A 221 13.55 -2.34 14.16
CA PRO A 221 13.91 -1.80 15.47
C PRO A 221 15.41 -1.76 15.74
N ILE A 222 16.24 -2.54 15.03
CA ILE A 222 17.71 -2.49 15.19
C ILE A 222 18.28 -1.09 14.97
N TYR A 223 17.65 -0.29 14.10
CA TYR A 223 18.09 1.08 13.79
C TYR A 223 17.77 2.09 14.90
N LYS A 224 16.93 1.72 15.86
CA LYS A 224 16.54 2.55 17.01
C LYS A 224 17.37 2.26 18.26
N PHE A 225 18.27 1.28 18.23
CA PHE A 225 18.99 0.82 19.42
C PHE A 225 20.12 1.81 19.78
N PRO A 226 20.05 2.50 20.94
CA PRO A 226 21.11 3.38 21.39
C PRO A 226 22.25 2.52 21.96
N GLY A 227 23.34 2.43 21.20
CA GLY A 227 24.44 1.49 21.46
C GLY A 227 25.45 1.41 20.32
N LEU A 228 25.09 1.91 19.13
CA LEU A 228 26.02 2.29 18.06
C LEU A 228 26.85 3.56 18.39
N SER A 229 27.07 3.83 19.69
CA SER A 229 28.09 4.76 20.18
C SER A 229 29.45 4.06 20.08
N LEU A 230 29.90 3.88 18.85
CA LEU A 230 31.21 3.33 18.56
C LEU A 230 32.23 4.47 18.63
N GLU A 231 33.13 4.44 19.62
CA GLU A 231 34.32 5.29 19.59
C GLU A 231 35.32 4.73 18.56
N GLY A 232 35.95 5.59 17.76
CA GLY A 232 36.95 5.24 16.75
C GLY A 232 36.47 5.30 15.28
N GLU A 233 37.40 5.12 14.34
CA GLU A 233 37.19 5.32 12.88
C GLU A 233 36.04 4.48 12.29
N VAL A 234 35.77 3.31 12.88
CA VAL A 234 34.65 2.41 12.50
C VAL A 234 33.31 2.99 12.90
N GLY A 235 33.26 3.56 14.11
CA GLY A 235 32.08 4.23 14.62
C GLY A 235 31.74 5.47 13.84
N GLU A 236 32.74 6.28 13.50
CA GLU A 236 32.57 7.44 12.63
C GLU A 236 32.04 7.05 11.25
N LYS A 237 32.56 5.98 10.63
CA LYS A 237 32.06 5.49 9.32
C LYS A 237 30.64 4.95 9.38
N ILE A 238 30.29 4.17 10.42
CA ILE A 238 28.93 3.65 10.58
C ILE A 238 27.95 4.79 10.94
N LEU A 239 28.38 5.75 11.74
CA LEU A 239 27.62 6.95 12.07
C LEU A 239 27.45 7.84 10.83
N GLU A 240 28.45 7.94 9.95
CA GLU A 240 28.37 8.69 8.68
C GLU A 240 27.34 8.05 7.72
N ILE A 241 27.34 6.70 7.62
CA ILE A 241 26.31 5.95 6.89
C ILE A 241 24.92 6.20 7.51
N ALA A 242 24.79 6.14 8.84
CA ALA A 242 23.53 6.36 9.56
C ALA A 242 23.03 7.82 9.49
N GLN A 243 23.93 8.81 9.54
CA GLN A 243 23.62 10.24 9.48
C GLN A 243 23.23 10.68 8.06
N SER A 244 23.86 10.11 7.03
CA SER A 244 23.44 10.31 5.63
C SER A 244 22.05 9.74 5.33
N ALA A 245 21.59 8.76 6.13
CA ALA A 245 20.22 8.26 6.10
C ALA A 245 19.24 9.11 6.94
N ASN A 246 19.72 10.03 7.80
CA ASN A 246 18.92 10.78 8.77
C ASN A 246 18.66 12.25 8.38
N SER A 247 19.25 12.78 7.30
CA SER A 247 18.97 14.15 6.83
C SER A 247 17.64 14.31 6.07
N ALA A 248 16.80 13.28 6.05
CA ALA A 248 15.39 13.32 5.67
C ALA A 248 14.64 12.30 6.55
N ILE A 249 14.03 12.75 7.64
CA ILE A 249 13.25 11.90 8.57
C ILE A 249 11.90 11.46 7.94
N GLU A 250 11.69 11.65 6.64
CA GLU A 250 10.63 10.99 5.86
C GLU A 250 11.13 9.85 4.94
N ASP A 251 12.43 9.57 4.86
CA ASP A 251 12.97 8.48 4.03
C ASP A 251 13.63 7.36 4.85
N ALA A 252 12.82 6.73 5.70
CA ALA A 252 13.10 5.38 6.19
C ALA A 252 13.14 4.33 5.04
N ALA A 253 12.97 4.73 3.78
CA ALA A 253 13.05 3.95 2.55
C ALA A 253 14.47 3.51 2.15
N LEU A 254 15.52 4.19 2.66
CA LEU A 254 16.90 3.94 2.23
C LEU A 254 17.49 2.63 2.73
N LEU A 255 17.42 2.39 4.04
CA LEU A 255 17.93 1.18 4.70
C LEU A 255 16.84 0.12 4.82
N SER A 256 15.57 0.51 4.74
CA SER A 256 14.49 -0.45 4.57
C SER A 256 14.60 -1.17 3.24
N SER A 257 15.29 -0.65 2.22
CA SER A 257 15.53 -1.37 0.97
C SER A 257 16.31 -2.70 1.12
N LEU A 258 16.94 -2.96 2.27
CA LEU A 258 17.59 -4.23 2.61
C LEU A 258 16.55 -5.24 3.16
N LEU A 259 15.98 -6.02 2.25
CA LEU A 259 15.09 -7.14 2.55
C LEU A 259 15.83 -8.17 3.39
N TYR A 260 15.35 -8.50 4.58
CA TYR A 260 15.67 -9.78 5.21
C TYR A 260 14.63 -10.78 4.75
N LYS A 261 15.07 -11.84 4.08
CA LYS A 261 14.15 -12.86 3.54
C LYS A 261 14.44 -14.21 4.13
N CYS A 262 13.48 -14.73 4.90
CA CYS A 262 13.51 -16.09 5.40
C CYS A 262 13.03 -17.04 4.28
N VAL A 263 13.94 -17.79 3.67
CA VAL A 263 13.61 -18.77 2.63
C VAL A 263 13.74 -20.18 3.21
N ALA A 264 12.65 -20.93 3.28
CA ALA A 264 12.73 -22.38 3.48
C ALA A 264 12.58 -23.08 2.12
N GLY A 265 13.61 -23.79 1.64
CA GLY A 265 13.54 -24.59 0.40
C GLY A 265 13.45 -26.09 0.65
N LYS A 266 12.63 -26.86 -0.09
CA LYS A 266 12.60 -28.34 -0.07
C LYS A 266 13.14 -28.86 -1.39
N ALA A 267 14.07 -29.81 -1.40
CA ALA A 267 14.31 -30.60 -2.60
C ALA A 267 13.08 -31.51 -2.89
N LYS A 268 12.67 -31.62 -4.17
CA LYS A 268 11.35 -32.16 -4.61
C LYS A 268 11.06 -33.62 -4.18
N SER A 269 9.81 -33.87 -3.74
CA SER A 269 8.92 -34.99 -4.18
C SER A 269 7.44 -34.76 -3.71
N PHE A 270 6.50 -35.57 -4.25
CA PHE A 270 5.06 -35.32 -4.57
C PHE A 270 4.02 -35.56 -3.43
N GLN A 271 2.77 -35.08 -3.64
CA GLN A 271 1.53 -34.85 -2.80
C GLN A 271 0.86 -36.04 -2.01
N PRO A 272 -0.36 -35.93 -1.39
CA PRO A 272 -0.98 -34.98 -0.39
C PRO A 272 -1.85 -35.70 0.71
N THR A 273 -2.44 -34.99 1.71
CA THR A 273 -3.86 -35.15 2.17
C THR A 273 -4.29 -34.22 3.33
N ASP A 274 -5.58 -33.84 3.27
CA ASP A 274 -6.49 -33.00 4.08
C ASP A 274 -6.50 -33.14 5.63
N TYR A 275 -6.95 -32.09 6.34
CA TYR A 275 -8.16 -32.14 7.19
C TYR A 275 -8.65 -30.76 7.68
N ASP A 276 -9.97 -30.60 7.65
CA ASP A 276 -10.85 -29.51 8.11
C ASP A 276 -11.03 -29.54 9.65
N ILE A 277 -11.44 -28.43 10.29
CA ILE A 277 -12.33 -28.36 11.47
C ILE A 277 -12.60 -26.89 11.82
N ASP A 278 -13.85 -26.50 11.62
CA ASP A 278 -14.50 -25.34 12.21
C ASP A 278 -15.62 -25.85 13.13
N ARG A 279 -15.50 -25.67 14.46
CA ARG A 279 -16.65 -25.53 15.39
C ARG A 279 -16.27 -25.33 16.87
N ALA A 280 -16.97 -24.36 17.46
CA ALA A 280 -17.41 -24.22 18.85
C ALA A 280 -16.67 -23.18 19.72
N LEU A 281 -17.32 -22.04 19.99
CA LEU A 281 -17.91 -21.74 21.31
C LEU A 281 -18.61 -20.38 21.34
N HIS A 282 -19.93 -20.42 21.43
CA HIS A 282 -20.83 -19.31 21.71
C HIS A 282 -21.42 -19.56 23.11
N LYS A 283 -21.19 -18.65 24.07
CA LYS A 283 -22.02 -18.30 25.28
C LYS A 283 -21.15 -17.85 26.46
N CYS A 284 -21.18 -16.55 26.76
CA CYS A 284 -21.46 -15.97 28.09
C CYS A 284 -21.42 -14.44 28.00
N LYS A 285 -22.57 -13.79 28.27
CA LYS A 285 -22.72 -12.35 28.43
C LYS A 285 -22.65 -11.99 29.93
N SER A 286 -22.19 -10.77 30.19
CA SER A 286 -22.28 -9.94 31.42
C SER A 286 -21.36 -10.23 32.62
N MET A 287 -20.19 -9.56 32.65
CA MET A 287 -19.58 -8.76 33.74
C MET A 287 -18.14 -8.36 33.32
N PRO A 288 -17.56 -7.23 33.79
CA PRO A 288 -16.30 -6.71 33.26
C PRO A 288 -15.12 -7.51 33.84
N ILE A 289 -14.79 -8.61 33.17
CA ILE A 289 -13.58 -9.39 33.36
C ILE A 289 -12.83 -9.31 32.03
N SER A 290 -11.62 -8.75 32.04
CA SER A 290 -10.78 -8.66 30.85
C SER A 290 -10.28 -10.05 30.46
N ARG A 291 -10.88 -10.61 29.41
CA ARG A 291 -10.41 -11.67 28.51
C ARG A 291 -9.89 -12.96 29.18
N VAL A 292 -10.78 -13.95 29.26
CA VAL A 292 -10.44 -15.34 29.57
C VAL A 292 -9.84 -16.03 28.35
N THR A 293 -8.58 -16.47 28.42
CA THR A 293 -7.91 -17.27 27.38
C THR A 293 -7.82 -18.75 27.81
N ARG A 294 -8.02 -19.67 26.87
CA ARG A 294 -8.03 -21.13 27.10
C ARG A 294 -6.69 -21.73 26.68
N SER A 295 -5.98 -22.38 27.59
CA SER A 295 -4.76 -23.15 27.27
C SER A 295 -5.10 -24.59 26.85
N TYR A 296 -4.40 -25.10 25.83
CA TYR A 296 -4.62 -26.42 25.22
C TYR A 296 -4.05 -27.61 26.03
N LYS A 297 -3.43 -27.35 27.19
CA LYS A 297 -3.14 -28.39 28.19
C LYS A 297 -3.97 -28.10 29.45
N ALA A 298 -4.86 -29.03 29.81
CA ALA A 298 -5.62 -29.08 31.07
C ALA A 298 -6.88 -28.20 31.25
N GLY A 299 -7.31 -27.38 30.28
CA GLY A 299 -8.66 -26.77 30.33
C GLY A 299 -8.90 -25.71 31.42
N LYS A 300 -7.84 -25.13 31.98
CA LYS A 300 -7.89 -24.01 32.94
C LYS A 300 -8.00 -22.64 32.25
N TYR A 301 -8.58 -21.65 32.94
CA TYR A 301 -8.80 -20.27 32.49
C TYR A 301 -7.92 -19.28 33.27
N LEU A 302 -7.28 -18.31 32.63
CA LEU A 302 -6.49 -17.26 33.32
C LEU A 302 -7.36 -16.03 33.63
N ALA A 303 -7.27 -15.48 34.84
CA ALA A 303 -7.86 -14.19 35.22
C ALA A 303 -6.78 -13.19 35.69
N GLY A 304 -6.72 -12.04 35.03
CA GLY A 304 -5.81 -10.93 35.36
C GLY A 304 -6.53 -9.78 36.07
N PHE A 305 -5.88 -9.18 37.06
CA PHE A 305 -6.44 -8.06 37.84
C PHE A 305 -5.39 -6.97 38.09
N THR A 306 -5.85 -5.71 38.17
CA THR A 306 -5.00 -4.54 38.44
C THR A 306 -5.15 -4.06 39.87
N THR A 307 -4.06 -3.95 40.62
CA THR A 307 -4.05 -3.36 41.97
C THR A 307 -3.44 -1.95 41.96
N GLY A 308 -3.77 -1.12 42.95
CA GLY A 308 -3.45 0.31 43.02
C GLY A 308 -4.14 0.97 44.23
N ASP A 309 -3.99 2.29 44.39
CA ASP A 309 -4.51 2.98 45.59
C ASP A 309 -6.04 3.14 45.55
N GLY A 310 -6.71 2.36 46.41
CA GLY A 310 -8.16 2.36 46.57
C GLY A 310 -8.65 1.05 47.19
N LEU A 311 -9.71 1.11 47.99
CA LEU A 311 -10.29 -0.05 48.69
C LEU A 311 -10.64 -1.20 47.73
N LEU A 312 -11.15 -0.87 46.54
CA LEU A 312 -11.57 -1.83 45.52
C LEU A 312 -10.39 -2.61 44.92
N LYS A 313 -9.25 -1.94 44.72
CA LYS A 313 -8.04 -2.54 44.17
C LYS A 313 -7.29 -3.39 45.21
N ARG A 314 -7.30 -3.00 46.49
CA ARG A 314 -6.76 -3.83 47.58
C ARG A 314 -7.60 -5.07 47.85
N ALA A 315 -8.92 -5.00 47.67
CA ALA A 315 -9.78 -6.18 47.83
C ALA A 315 -9.42 -7.31 46.84
N LEU A 316 -8.87 -6.98 45.67
CA LEU A 316 -8.44 -7.98 44.67
C LEU A 316 -7.22 -8.79 45.13
N GLU A 317 -6.40 -8.30 46.06
CA GLU A 317 -5.28 -9.06 46.62
C GLU A 317 -5.76 -10.30 47.40
N THR A 318 -6.99 -10.28 47.93
CA THR A 318 -7.58 -11.44 48.64
C THR A 318 -7.74 -12.65 47.71
N VAL A 319 -7.86 -12.45 46.40
CA VAL A 319 -8.04 -13.51 45.40
C VAL A 319 -6.84 -14.45 45.35
N PHE A 320 -5.62 -13.96 45.66
CA PHE A 320 -4.41 -14.78 45.76
C PHE A 320 -4.52 -15.84 46.85
N HIS A 321 -5.06 -15.47 48.01
CA HIS A 321 -5.29 -16.42 49.10
C HIS A 321 -6.49 -17.33 48.82
N ARG A 322 -7.55 -16.80 48.20
CA ARG A 322 -8.75 -17.57 47.84
C ARG A 322 -8.50 -18.65 46.80
N TRP A 323 -7.52 -18.44 45.91
CA TRP A 323 -7.13 -19.45 44.92
C TRP A 323 -6.76 -20.79 45.56
N SER A 324 -6.06 -20.79 46.71
CA SER A 324 -5.68 -22.01 47.42
C SER A 324 -6.70 -22.48 48.47
N SER A 325 -7.51 -21.58 49.02
CA SER A 325 -8.47 -21.91 50.07
C SER A 325 -9.86 -22.32 49.56
N GLU A 326 -10.16 -22.06 48.29
CA GLU A 326 -11.43 -22.40 47.65
C GLU A 326 -11.23 -23.40 46.50
N GLY A 327 -12.28 -24.15 46.14
CA GLY A 327 -12.18 -25.27 45.18
C GLY A 327 -12.05 -24.88 43.71
N TRP A 328 -11.48 -23.71 43.38
CA TRP A 328 -11.44 -23.15 42.02
C TRP A 328 -10.07 -23.00 41.35
N ALA A 329 -9.01 -23.41 42.03
CA ALA A 329 -7.67 -23.51 41.46
C ALA A 329 -7.58 -24.38 40.19
N ASP A 330 -8.50 -25.34 40.04
CA ASP A 330 -8.52 -26.28 38.93
C ASP A 330 -9.12 -25.72 37.64
N TYR A 331 -9.71 -24.53 37.69
CA TYR A 331 -10.33 -23.90 36.54
C TYR A 331 -9.95 -22.44 36.37
N LEU A 332 -9.42 -21.77 37.40
CA LEU A 332 -8.92 -20.40 37.29
C LEU A 332 -7.46 -20.30 37.77
N SER A 333 -6.60 -19.67 36.98
CA SER A 333 -5.24 -19.27 37.33
C SER A 333 -5.20 -17.76 37.59
N ILE A 334 -4.43 -17.33 38.59
CA ILE A 334 -4.35 -15.92 38.99
C ILE A 334 -3.00 -15.32 38.61
N CYS A 335 -3.04 -14.27 37.80
CA CYS A 335 -1.86 -13.45 37.49
C CYS A 335 -2.18 -11.97 37.76
N GLY A 336 -1.73 -11.45 38.91
CA GLY A 336 -1.94 -10.06 39.28
C GLY A 336 -0.84 -9.15 38.74
N ALA A 337 -1.25 -7.98 38.27
CA ALA A 337 -0.38 -6.94 37.74
C ALA A 337 -0.60 -5.63 38.50
N VAL A 338 0.44 -5.14 39.16
CA VAL A 338 0.44 -3.79 39.74
C VAL A 338 1.00 -2.83 38.70
N ILE A 339 0.11 -2.11 38.02
CA ILE A 339 0.46 -1.18 36.94
C ILE A 339 0.99 0.12 37.55
N GLY A 340 2.22 0.49 37.19
CA GLY A 340 2.82 1.77 37.61
C GLY A 340 2.43 2.95 36.74
N TRP A 341 3.17 4.05 36.90
CA TRP A 341 2.90 5.31 36.22
C TRP A 341 3.02 5.14 34.70
N THR A 342 1.88 5.12 34.01
CA THR A 342 1.79 4.93 32.56
C THR A 342 1.37 6.24 31.91
N ARG A 343 2.27 6.84 31.14
CA ARG A 343 2.05 8.06 30.36
C ARG A 343 1.01 7.79 29.29
N SER A 344 -0.01 8.63 29.18
CA SER A 344 -1.28 8.24 28.57
C SER A 344 -1.74 9.13 27.41
N THR A 345 -2.59 8.52 26.58
CA THR A 345 -3.31 8.99 25.39
C THR A 345 -4.25 10.18 25.62
N SER A 346 -3.74 11.38 25.85
CA SER A 346 -4.48 12.66 25.89
C SER A 346 -5.42 12.94 27.07
N LEU A 347 -5.99 11.91 27.74
CA LEU A 347 -6.95 12.08 28.85
C LEU A 347 -6.34 12.50 30.21
N MET A 348 -5.06 12.19 30.45
CA MET A 348 -4.33 12.57 31.67
C MET A 348 -3.01 13.29 31.35
N ASN A 349 -2.99 14.14 30.31
CA ASN A 349 -1.78 14.87 29.87
C ASN A 349 -1.09 15.67 30.99
N HIS A 350 -1.84 16.13 32.01
CA HIS A 350 -1.25 16.83 33.15
C HIS A 350 -0.25 15.95 33.94
N ASN A 351 -0.44 14.63 33.97
CA ASN A 351 0.47 13.68 34.61
C ASN A 351 1.71 13.41 33.76
N ASP A 352 1.64 13.64 32.44
CA ASP A 352 2.76 13.47 31.54
C ASP A 352 3.74 14.64 31.67
N LEU A 353 3.25 15.85 31.94
CA LEU A 353 4.09 17.03 32.20
C LEU A 353 5.06 16.81 33.36
N VAL A 354 4.59 16.17 34.44
CA VAL A 354 5.42 15.88 35.63
C VAL A 354 6.19 14.57 35.52
N ALA A 355 5.96 13.76 34.47
CA ALA A 355 6.60 12.46 34.32
C ALA A 355 8.13 12.58 34.19
N GLU A 356 8.62 13.57 33.43
CA GLU A 356 10.06 13.83 33.33
C GLU A 356 10.66 14.26 34.68
N GLY A 357 9.94 15.10 35.43
CA GLY A 357 10.33 15.51 36.78
C GLY A 357 10.46 14.34 37.74
N ILE A 358 9.52 13.38 37.66
CA ILE A 358 9.53 12.14 38.47
C ILE A 358 10.68 11.22 38.04
N GLU A 359 10.98 11.11 36.74
CA GLU A 359 12.08 10.31 36.21
C GLU A 359 13.45 10.80 36.67
N ARG A 360 13.63 12.11 36.84
CA ARG A 360 14.84 12.70 37.44
C ARG A 360 15.10 12.23 38.88
N HIS A 361 14.07 11.75 39.58
CA HIS A 361 14.18 11.17 40.91
C HIS A 361 14.34 9.64 40.91
N SER A 362 14.82 9.05 39.81
CA SER A 362 15.09 7.61 39.66
C SER A 362 13.84 6.73 39.77
N VAL A 363 12.67 7.27 39.41
CA VAL A 363 11.42 6.51 39.26
C VAL A 363 11.09 6.39 37.78
N ARG A 364 11.02 5.17 37.25
CA ARG A 364 10.69 4.94 35.84
C ARG A 364 9.18 5.09 35.59
N THR A 365 8.81 5.88 34.60
CA THR A 365 7.45 5.86 34.03
C THR A 365 7.43 4.99 32.77
N PHE A 366 6.25 4.57 32.34
CA PHE A 366 6.05 3.67 31.20
C PHE A 366 5.20 4.37 30.12
N SER A 367 5.48 4.12 28.84
CA SER A 367 4.52 4.40 27.77
C SER A 367 3.40 3.36 27.77
N THR A 368 2.31 3.64 27.03
CA THR A 368 1.25 2.66 26.79
C THR A 368 1.77 1.39 26.11
N GLU A 369 2.70 1.52 25.16
CA GLU A 369 3.35 0.39 24.50
C GLU A 369 4.22 -0.42 25.47
N GLU A 370 5.01 0.24 26.33
CA GLU A 370 5.86 -0.43 27.33
C GLU A 370 5.02 -1.22 28.35
N MET A 371 3.91 -0.63 28.83
CA MET A 371 3.02 -1.31 29.78
C MET A 371 2.23 -2.44 29.11
N ALA A 372 1.79 -2.25 27.86
CA ALA A 372 1.15 -3.30 27.07
C ALA A 372 2.11 -4.47 26.84
N HIS A 373 3.37 -4.19 26.55
CA HIS A 373 4.41 -5.21 26.41
C HIS A 373 4.61 -5.99 27.72
N GLY A 374 4.67 -5.29 28.86
CA GLY A 374 4.72 -5.92 30.18
C GLY A 374 3.54 -6.86 30.44
N LEU A 375 2.32 -6.41 30.15
CA LEU A 375 1.10 -7.20 30.32
C LEU A 375 1.04 -8.41 29.39
N LEU A 376 1.44 -8.26 28.11
CA LEU A 376 1.54 -9.38 27.16
C LEU A 376 2.59 -10.40 27.60
N GLY A 377 3.68 -9.96 28.23
CA GLY A 377 4.68 -10.84 28.83
C GLY A 377 4.10 -11.77 29.91
N LEU A 378 3.06 -11.33 30.64
CA LEU A 378 2.36 -12.18 31.60
C LEU A 378 1.48 -13.25 30.93
N MET A 379 1.18 -13.09 29.64
CA MET A 379 0.43 -14.07 28.83
C MET A 379 1.35 -15.02 28.06
N ALA A 380 2.68 -14.93 28.23
CA ALA A 380 3.62 -15.86 27.63
C ALA A 380 3.37 -17.29 28.14
N GLY A 381 3.61 -18.29 27.28
CA GLY A 381 3.37 -19.70 27.60
C GLY A 381 4.03 -20.15 28.91
N SER A 382 5.25 -19.70 29.19
CA SER A 382 5.96 -19.99 30.43
C SER A 382 5.30 -19.40 31.68
N MET A 383 4.75 -18.19 31.58
CA MET A 383 4.05 -17.54 32.70
C MET A 383 2.68 -18.17 32.92
N LEU A 384 2.00 -18.59 31.84
CA LEU A 384 0.75 -19.34 31.94
C LEU A 384 0.95 -20.69 32.64
N GLU A 385 2.01 -21.43 32.28
CA GLU A 385 2.38 -22.67 32.96
C GLU A 385 2.67 -22.43 34.44
N PHE A 386 3.43 -21.39 34.77
CA PHE A 386 3.69 -21.00 36.15
C PHE A 386 2.41 -20.68 36.93
N CYS A 387 1.51 -19.90 36.32
CA CYS A 387 0.24 -19.49 36.95
C CYS A 387 -0.76 -20.65 37.12
N HIS A 388 -0.53 -21.81 36.50
CA HIS A 388 -1.33 -23.02 36.71
C HIS A 388 -1.00 -23.71 38.03
N ASP A 389 0.24 -23.58 38.49
CA ASP A 389 0.74 -24.23 39.70
C ASP A 389 0.71 -23.29 40.90
N GLU A 390 0.89 -21.98 40.69
CA GLU A 390 0.80 -20.98 41.77
C GLU A 390 0.36 -19.58 41.30
N PRO A 391 -0.35 -18.80 42.13
CA PRO A 391 -0.69 -17.41 41.81
C PRO A 391 0.57 -16.54 41.67
N PHE A 392 0.65 -15.76 40.59
CA PHE A 392 1.78 -14.87 40.34
C PHE A 392 1.40 -13.40 40.50
N MET A 393 2.26 -12.60 41.14
CA MET A 393 2.10 -11.15 41.22
C MET A 393 3.33 -10.44 40.65
N ARG A 394 3.11 -9.58 39.66
CA ARG A 394 4.14 -8.68 39.12
C ARG A 394 3.87 -7.24 39.52
N ILE A 395 4.89 -6.57 40.06
CA ILE A 395 4.83 -5.15 40.41
C ILE A 395 5.65 -4.34 39.39
N TRP A 396 5.00 -3.46 38.63
CA TRP A 396 5.66 -2.50 37.74
C TRP A 396 5.64 -1.09 38.31
N ALA A 397 6.12 -0.92 39.54
CA ALA A 397 6.07 0.38 40.22
C ALA A 397 7.14 1.38 39.73
N GLY A 398 8.08 1.01 38.84
CA GLY A 398 9.13 1.91 38.36
C GLY A 398 10.16 2.38 39.40
N GLY A 399 9.92 2.10 40.70
CA GLY A 399 10.70 2.56 41.85
C GLY A 399 9.77 3.19 42.89
N ARG A 400 10.16 3.23 44.18
CA ARG A 400 9.42 4.03 45.18
C ARG A 400 10.07 5.41 45.30
N PRO A 401 9.35 6.52 45.07
CA PRO A 401 9.87 7.83 45.38
C PRO A 401 10.16 7.93 46.89
N LYS A 402 11.28 8.55 47.27
CA LYS A 402 11.49 8.96 48.68
C LYS A 402 10.35 9.94 49.01
N SER A 403 9.66 9.73 50.13
CA SER A 403 8.40 10.40 50.49
C SER A 403 8.43 11.94 50.49
N LEU A 404 9.61 12.56 50.45
CA LEU A 404 9.80 14.02 50.38
C LEU A 404 9.77 14.62 48.96
N ALA A 405 9.80 13.83 47.88
CA ALA A 405 10.00 14.36 46.52
C ALA A 405 8.70 14.63 45.72
N LEU A 406 7.58 13.97 46.06
CA LEU A 406 6.35 14.06 45.28
C LEU A 406 5.60 15.39 45.45
N GLU A 407 5.66 15.99 46.64
CA GLU A 407 5.05 17.29 46.92
C GLU A 407 5.87 18.43 46.31
N SER A 408 7.21 18.35 46.35
CA SER A 408 8.10 19.39 45.79
C SER A 408 8.08 19.48 44.26
N CYS A 409 7.83 18.37 43.56
CA CYS A 409 7.76 18.36 42.09
C CYS A 409 6.47 18.97 41.54
N LEU A 410 5.39 18.99 42.33
CA LEU A 410 4.11 19.60 41.94
C LEU A 410 4.10 21.13 42.09
N GLU A 411 5.01 21.70 42.90
CA GLU A 411 5.08 23.13 43.18
C GLU A 411 6.02 23.93 42.24
N ALA A 412 6.93 23.25 41.53
CA ALA A 412 8.04 23.91 40.82
C ALA A 412 7.70 24.48 39.42
N ASP A 413 6.64 24.02 38.75
CA ASP A 413 6.33 24.39 37.35
C ASP A 413 5.31 25.54 37.19
N GLY A 414 5.01 26.28 38.26
CA GLY A 414 4.07 27.41 38.24
C GLY A 414 4.61 28.73 37.62
N ALA A 415 5.86 28.77 37.14
CA ALA A 415 6.48 30.00 36.64
C ALA A 415 6.35 30.13 35.11
N GLY A 416 5.26 30.75 34.66
CA GLY A 416 5.05 31.09 33.25
C GLY A 416 6.18 31.96 32.69
N ILE A 417 6.73 31.54 31.55
CA ILE A 417 7.68 32.31 30.76
C ILE A 417 6.89 33.44 30.05
N PRO A 418 7.25 34.73 30.22
CA PRO A 418 6.61 35.80 29.46
C PRO A 418 7.09 35.72 28.01
N ILE A 419 6.17 35.41 27.09
CA ILE A 419 6.43 35.46 25.66
C ILE A 419 6.34 36.95 25.26
N ALA A 420 7.43 37.51 24.77
CA ALA A 420 7.50 38.89 24.30
C ALA A 420 6.55 39.11 23.11
N GLU A 421 5.73 40.15 23.19
CA GLU A 421 4.77 40.56 22.16
C GLU A 421 5.47 41.05 20.89
N GLY A 422 5.11 40.41 19.77
CA GLY A 422 5.56 40.76 18.43
C GLY A 422 5.43 39.58 17.48
N SER A 423 4.22 39.02 17.32
CA SER A 423 3.99 37.90 16.40
C SER A 423 4.40 38.30 14.98
N PRO A 424 5.26 37.53 14.29
CA PRO A 424 5.60 37.83 12.91
C PRO A 424 4.32 37.80 12.07
N LEU A 425 4.17 38.77 11.15
CA LEU A 425 3.09 38.79 10.17
C LEU A 425 3.20 37.54 9.28
N THR A 426 2.50 36.48 9.65
CA THR A 426 2.38 35.28 8.83
C THR A 426 1.37 35.54 7.71
N ALA A 427 1.80 35.41 6.46
CA ALA A 427 0.90 35.49 5.32
C ALA A 427 -0.23 34.46 5.49
N LYS A 428 -1.48 34.94 5.48
CA LYS A 428 -2.65 34.08 5.61
C LYS A 428 -2.92 33.41 4.27
N TRP A 429 -2.77 32.09 4.23
CA TRP A 429 -3.13 31.28 3.05
C TRP A 429 -4.63 31.40 2.78
N MET A 430 -5.01 31.53 1.50
CA MET A 430 -6.42 31.62 1.08
C MET A 430 -6.75 30.46 0.13
N PRO A 431 -7.79 29.66 0.43
CA PRO A 431 -8.24 28.60 -0.46
C PRO A 431 -8.93 29.19 -1.70
N HIS A 432 -8.66 28.58 -2.86
CA HIS A 432 -9.20 28.99 -4.15
C HIS A 432 -9.86 27.77 -4.82
N VAL A 433 -11.15 27.87 -5.16
CA VAL A 433 -11.93 26.79 -5.80
C VAL A 433 -11.79 26.88 -7.33
N TRP A 434 -10.99 26.00 -7.93
CA TRP A 434 -10.70 26.00 -9.36
C TRP A 434 -11.62 25.06 -10.14
N LEU A 435 -11.77 25.33 -11.45
CA LEU A 435 -12.34 24.37 -12.37
C LEU A 435 -11.21 23.49 -12.92
N ASP A 436 -11.15 22.24 -12.46
CA ASP A 436 -10.07 21.34 -12.82
C ASP A 436 -10.19 20.88 -14.28
N PHE A 437 -9.19 21.24 -15.09
CA PHE A 437 -8.99 20.64 -16.41
C PHE A 437 -7.95 19.51 -16.28
N PRO A 438 -8.07 18.43 -17.07
CA PRO A 438 -7.10 17.33 -17.07
C PRO A 438 -5.66 17.81 -17.25
N ARG A 439 -4.68 17.18 -16.60
CA ARG A 439 -3.28 17.66 -16.61
C ARG A 439 -2.74 17.80 -18.04
N GLU A 440 -1.96 18.85 -18.29
CA GLU A 440 -1.25 18.98 -19.56
C GLU A 440 -0.13 17.94 -19.65
N LEU A 441 -0.18 17.11 -20.69
CA LEU A 441 0.79 16.05 -20.91
C LEU A 441 2.00 16.58 -21.68
N SER A 442 3.19 16.20 -21.24
CA SER A 442 4.43 16.54 -21.95
C SER A 442 4.56 15.69 -23.21
N HIS A 443 4.70 16.33 -24.37
CA HIS A 443 4.88 15.61 -25.62
C HIS A 443 6.14 14.73 -25.60
N GLN A 444 7.24 15.23 -25.03
CA GLN A 444 8.53 14.53 -25.07
C GLN A 444 8.58 13.30 -24.16
N SER A 445 8.05 13.40 -22.94
CA SER A 445 8.16 12.32 -21.95
C SER A 445 6.96 11.37 -21.94
N GLU A 446 5.76 11.83 -22.33
CA GLU A 446 4.52 11.06 -22.12
C GLU A 446 3.82 10.63 -23.41
N ILE A 447 4.13 11.26 -24.56
CA ILE A 447 3.45 11.02 -25.84
C ILE A 447 4.42 10.45 -26.89
N ALA A 448 5.65 10.98 -26.98
CA ALA A 448 6.58 10.71 -28.07
C ALA A 448 7.03 9.24 -28.19
N SER A 449 7.03 8.48 -27.09
CA SER A 449 7.38 7.05 -27.10
C SER A 449 6.40 6.20 -27.91
N PHE A 450 5.14 6.64 -28.05
CA PHE A 450 4.07 5.90 -28.73
C PHE A 450 3.74 6.47 -30.12
N SER A 451 4.02 7.75 -30.34
CA SER A 451 3.65 8.49 -31.55
C SER A 451 4.14 7.88 -32.88
N PRO A 452 5.37 7.34 -33.01
CA PRO A 452 5.87 6.82 -34.29
C PRO A 452 5.07 5.64 -34.87
N GLN A 453 4.35 4.90 -34.03
CA GLN A 453 3.54 3.74 -34.43
C GLN A 453 2.06 4.10 -34.65
N MET A 454 1.60 5.21 -34.07
CA MET A 454 0.19 5.60 -33.97
C MET A 454 -0.19 6.79 -34.86
N ASP A 455 0.78 7.54 -35.35
CA ASP A 455 0.55 8.71 -36.21
C ASP A 455 -0.26 8.37 -37.47
N GLY A 456 -1.38 9.07 -37.65
CA GLY A 456 -2.30 8.89 -38.78
C GLY A 456 -2.96 7.52 -38.88
N MET A 457 -2.90 6.68 -37.83
CA MET A 457 -3.46 5.33 -37.82
C MET A 457 -4.96 5.30 -37.52
N VAL A 458 -5.50 6.35 -36.90
CA VAL A 458 -6.88 6.38 -36.38
C VAL A 458 -7.66 7.51 -37.07
N ASP A 459 -8.86 7.22 -37.57
CA ASP A 459 -9.78 8.25 -38.05
C ASP A 459 -10.45 8.96 -36.86
N LEU A 460 -9.99 10.17 -36.56
CA LEU A 460 -10.40 10.96 -35.39
C LEU A 460 -11.87 11.38 -35.40
N ASP A 461 -12.52 11.41 -36.56
CA ASP A 461 -13.95 11.76 -36.68
C ASP A 461 -14.87 10.68 -36.14
N ARG A 462 -14.36 9.45 -36.07
CA ARG A 462 -15.09 8.27 -35.61
C ARG A 462 -14.55 7.76 -34.27
N VAL A 463 -13.76 8.58 -33.58
CA VAL A 463 -13.38 8.37 -32.18
C VAL A 463 -14.39 9.12 -31.31
N VAL A 464 -14.75 8.57 -30.15
CA VAL A 464 -15.58 9.23 -29.14
C VAL A 464 -14.74 9.53 -27.90
N VAL A 465 -14.82 10.76 -27.40
CA VAL A 465 -14.11 11.22 -26.21
C VAL A 465 -15.07 11.93 -25.27
N VAL A 466 -14.77 11.84 -23.98
CA VAL A 466 -15.44 12.63 -22.95
C VAL A 466 -14.70 13.95 -22.82
N THR A 467 -15.42 15.06 -23.05
CA THR A 467 -14.82 16.40 -23.05
C THR A 467 -15.01 17.19 -21.76
N GLY A 468 -15.83 16.65 -20.87
CA GLY A 468 -16.25 17.27 -19.63
C GLY A 468 -17.29 16.39 -18.99
N PHE A 469 -17.33 16.41 -17.67
CA PHE A 469 -18.27 15.65 -16.87
C PHE A 469 -18.63 16.47 -15.63
N GLY A 470 -19.77 16.16 -15.03
CA GLY A 470 -20.24 16.81 -13.83
C GLY A 470 -21.46 16.08 -13.32
N GLU A 471 -21.46 15.81 -12.03
CA GLU A 471 -22.53 15.06 -11.37
C GLU A 471 -23.21 15.93 -10.31
N VAL A 472 -24.41 15.51 -9.94
CA VAL A 472 -25.03 15.87 -8.68
C VAL A 472 -25.13 14.58 -7.88
N GLY A 473 -24.27 14.43 -6.88
CA GLY A 473 -24.01 13.30 -6.02
C GLY A 473 -24.58 13.47 -4.60
N PRO A 474 -24.62 12.41 -3.76
CA PRO A 474 -24.75 12.57 -2.30
C PRO A 474 -23.64 13.43 -1.69
N TRP A 475 -22.47 13.46 -2.34
CA TRP A 475 -21.32 14.30 -2.02
C TRP A 475 -21.22 15.56 -2.89
N GLY A 476 -22.36 16.08 -3.38
CA GLY A 476 -22.37 17.34 -4.14
C GLY A 476 -21.88 17.17 -5.58
N SER A 477 -20.79 17.84 -5.95
CA SER A 477 -20.21 17.78 -7.29
C SER A 477 -19.22 16.62 -7.47
N SER A 478 -18.74 16.41 -8.70
CA SER A 478 -17.74 15.39 -8.99
C SER A 478 -16.37 15.69 -8.34
N ARG A 479 -16.09 16.94 -7.96
CA ARG A 479 -14.88 17.32 -7.22
C ARG A 479 -14.98 16.95 -5.75
N ALA A 480 -16.03 17.41 -5.07
CA ALA A 480 -16.25 17.11 -3.66
C ALA A 480 -16.41 15.60 -3.41
N ARG A 481 -17.10 14.90 -4.32
CA ARG A 481 -17.21 13.43 -4.30
C ARG A 481 -15.85 12.75 -4.50
N TRP A 482 -15.00 13.25 -5.39
CA TRP A 482 -13.64 12.74 -5.57
C TRP A 482 -12.79 12.92 -4.33
N GLU A 483 -12.81 14.08 -3.69
CA GLU A 483 -12.05 14.29 -2.46
C GLU A 483 -12.45 13.30 -1.35
N MET A 484 -13.76 13.05 -1.22
CA MET A 484 -14.25 12.11 -0.22
C MET A 484 -13.89 10.67 -0.55
N GLU A 485 -13.97 10.25 -1.81
CA GLU A 485 -13.57 8.90 -2.23
C GLU A 485 -12.06 8.66 -2.18
N ALA A 486 -11.26 9.67 -2.56
CA ALA A 486 -9.82 9.57 -2.69
C ALA A 486 -9.07 9.81 -1.37
N TYR A 487 -9.59 10.67 -0.49
CA TYR A 487 -8.87 11.10 0.70
C TYR A 487 -9.64 10.89 2.01
N GLY A 488 -10.91 10.50 1.93
CA GLY A 488 -11.76 10.29 3.12
C GLY A 488 -12.16 11.58 3.85
N GLY A 489 -11.93 12.75 3.24
CA GLY A 489 -12.27 14.04 3.80
C GLY A 489 -12.23 15.16 2.76
N LEU A 490 -12.91 16.27 3.04
CA LEU A 490 -12.97 17.42 2.14
C LEU A 490 -11.78 18.36 2.38
N SER A 491 -11.21 18.92 1.33
CA SER A 491 -10.25 20.01 1.40
C SER A 491 -10.94 21.32 1.86
N HIS A 492 -10.19 22.38 2.09
CA HIS A 492 -10.79 23.70 2.35
C HIS A 492 -11.65 24.15 1.16
N GLN A 493 -11.18 23.87 -0.06
CA GLN A 493 -11.89 24.16 -1.31
C GLN A 493 -13.18 23.34 -1.41
N GLY A 494 -13.10 22.03 -1.14
CA GLY A 494 -14.26 21.14 -1.13
C GLY A 494 -15.30 21.53 -0.09
N CYS A 495 -14.86 21.94 1.11
CA CYS A 495 -15.75 22.47 2.15
C CYS A 495 -16.43 23.77 1.73
N ILE A 496 -15.73 24.69 1.08
CA ILE A 496 -16.32 25.93 0.55
C ILE A 496 -17.35 25.62 -0.54
N GLU A 497 -17.01 24.73 -1.48
CA GLU A 497 -17.94 24.31 -2.53
C GLU A 497 -19.20 23.65 -1.95
N MET A 498 -19.05 22.73 -1.01
CA MET A 498 -20.16 22.05 -0.35
C MET A 498 -21.00 23.01 0.52
N ALA A 499 -20.36 23.90 1.29
CA ALA A 499 -21.06 24.90 2.09
C ALA A 499 -21.90 25.83 1.20
N TRP A 500 -21.38 26.23 0.05
CA TRP A 500 -22.11 27.00 -0.95
C TRP A 500 -23.28 26.19 -1.57
N MET A 501 -23.02 24.96 -2.03
CA MET A 501 -24.06 24.09 -2.61
C MET A 501 -25.20 23.78 -1.64
N MET A 502 -24.88 23.64 -0.34
CA MET A 502 -25.84 23.38 0.73
C MET A 502 -26.53 24.65 1.24
N GLY A 503 -26.15 25.84 0.74
CA GLY A 503 -26.71 27.13 1.16
C GLY A 503 -26.37 27.50 2.60
N LEU A 504 -25.22 27.05 3.12
CA LEU A 504 -24.70 27.41 4.44
C LEU A 504 -24.02 28.77 4.42
N VAL A 505 -23.35 29.08 3.31
CA VAL A 505 -22.67 30.37 3.09
C VAL A 505 -23.15 31.01 1.79
N ARG A 506 -23.10 32.35 1.75
CA ARG A 506 -23.36 33.14 0.53
C ARG A 506 -22.27 34.20 0.38
N TYR A 507 -21.93 34.54 -0.85
CA TYR A 507 -21.01 35.64 -1.12
C TYR A 507 -21.77 36.98 -1.14
N THR A 508 -21.15 38.03 -0.62
CA THR A 508 -21.74 39.38 -0.61
C THR A 508 -20.68 40.44 -0.88
N GLU A 509 -21.10 41.52 -1.54
CA GLU A 509 -20.33 42.75 -1.73
C GLU A 509 -21.19 43.89 -1.19
N GLN A 510 -20.88 44.35 0.03
CA GLN A 510 -21.64 45.41 0.71
C GLN A 510 -20.72 46.55 1.11
N THR A 511 -21.19 47.78 0.90
CA THR A 511 -20.58 48.97 1.48
C THR A 511 -21.27 49.23 2.82
N THR A 512 -20.52 49.11 3.90
CA THR A 512 -20.99 49.45 5.25
C THR A 512 -21.30 50.96 5.33
N GLY A 513 -22.16 51.36 6.28
CA GLY A 513 -22.56 52.76 6.46
C GLY A 513 -21.40 53.74 6.69
N ASP A 514 -20.23 53.23 7.10
CA ASP A 514 -18.98 53.97 7.32
C ASP A 514 -18.14 54.16 6.04
N GLY A 515 -18.64 53.74 4.86
CA GLY A 515 -17.97 53.87 3.57
C GLY A 515 -16.92 52.79 3.28
N GLN A 516 -16.75 51.80 4.15
CA GLN A 516 -15.89 50.64 3.89
C GLN A 516 -16.65 49.57 3.09
N SER A 517 -16.11 49.22 1.92
CA SER A 517 -16.62 48.11 1.11
C SER A 517 -16.02 46.79 1.58
N PHE A 518 -16.88 45.83 1.90
CA PHE A 518 -16.53 44.46 2.23
C PHE A 518 -16.99 43.52 1.12
N SER A 519 -16.11 42.60 0.73
CA SER A 519 -16.40 41.50 -0.19
C SER A 519 -15.93 40.18 0.43
N GLY A 520 -16.80 39.19 0.55
CA GLY A 520 -16.45 37.91 1.14
C GLY A 520 -17.65 37.02 1.46
N TRP A 521 -17.38 35.89 2.10
CA TRP A 521 -18.40 34.95 2.53
C TRP A 521 -19.11 35.43 3.78
N VAL A 522 -20.43 35.20 3.83
CA VAL A 522 -21.24 35.36 5.02
C VAL A 522 -22.04 34.09 5.29
N ASP A 523 -22.30 33.81 6.57
CA ASP A 523 -23.26 32.78 6.95
C ASP A 523 -24.65 33.13 6.38
N ALA A 524 -25.29 32.17 5.73
CA ALA A 524 -26.55 32.38 5.04
C ALA A 524 -27.73 32.66 6.00
N ARG A 525 -27.64 32.23 7.25
CA ARG A 525 -28.65 32.43 8.30
C ARG A 525 -28.41 33.69 9.12
N THR A 526 -27.19 33.89 9.61
CA THR A 526 -26.86 35.01 10.51
C THR A 526 -26.47 36.28 9.76
N GLY A 527 -25.93 36.12 8.54
CA GLY A 527 -25.38 37.24 7.76
C GLY A 527 -24.02 37.73 8.24
N GLU A 528 -23.41 37.06 9.23
CA GLU A 528 -22.09 37.40 9.75
C GLU A 528 -20.96 37.00 8.79
N LEU A 529 -19.86 37.73 8.82
CA LEU A 529 -18.69 37.48 7.98
C LEU A 529 -17.98 36.20 8.40
N VAL A 530 -17.65 35.37 7.42
CA VAL A 530 -16.88 34.14 7.63
C VAL A 530 -15.65 34.18 6.74
N ALA A 531 -14.48 34.00 7.34
CA ALA A 531 -13.23 33.89 6.59
C ALA A 531 -13.15 32.53 5.87
N ASP A 532 -12.57 32.50 4.68
CA ASP A 532 -12.48 31.31 3.82
C ASP A 532 -11.88 30.09 4.54
N VAL A 533 -10.81 30.30 5.31
CA VAL A 533 -10.15 29.25 6.10
C VAL A 533 -11.02 28.72 7.25
N ALA A 534 -11.91 29.55 7.81
CA ALA A 534 -12.78 29.19 8.92
C ALA A 534 -14.02 28.41 8.46
N ILE A 535 -14.34 28.41 7.16
CA ILE A 535 -15.51 27.68 6.63
C ILE A 535 -15.40 26.18 6.93
N LYS A 536 -14.20 25.61 6.80
CA LYS A 536 -13.98 24.21 7.15
C LYS A 536 -14.23 23.95 8.64
N GLU A 537 -13.60 24.72 9.52
CA GLU A 537 -13.76 24.57 10.98
C GLU A 537 -15.21 24.73 11.46
N VAL A 538 -15.97 25.66 10.85
CA VAL A 538 -17.33 25.99 11.26
C VAL A 538 -18.38 25.02 10.69
N TYR A 539 -18.22 24.57 9.44
CA TYR A 539 -19.28 23.85 8.73
C TYR A 539 -18.99 22.40 8.41
N GLU A 540 -17.74 21.91 8.51
CA GLU A 540 -17.38 20.55 8.08
C GLU A 540 -18.21 19.47 8.80
N GLU A 541 -18.38 19.56 10.12
CA GLU A 541 -19.21 18.61 10.89
C GLU A 541 -20.64 18.54 10.35
N ARG A 542 -21.24 19.70 10.05
CA ARG A 542 -22.59 19.78 9.50
C ARG A 542 -22.67 19.28 8.07
N ILE A 543 -21.68 19.58 7.24
CA ILE A 543 -21.58 19.09 5.85
C ILE A 543 -21.53 17.56 5.85
N LEU A 544 -20.67 16.96 6.67
CA LEU A 544 -20.52 15.52 6.79
C LEU A 544 -21.81 14.85 7.31
N ALA A 545 -22.48 15.45 8.29
CA ALA A 545 -23.74 14.92 8.83
C ALA A 545 -24.91 14.96 7.84
N GLN A 546 -24.91 15.93 6.91
CA GLN A 546 -26.01 16.19 5.97
C GLN A 546 -25.69 15.78 4.52
N SER A 547 -24.57 15.12 4.28
CA SER A 547 -24.11 14.65 2.96
C SER A 547 -23.86 13.14 2.98
N GLY A 548 -23.62 12.54 1.81
CA GLY A 548 -23.38 11.10 1.72
C GLY A 548 -24.61 10.24 2.02
N ILE A 549 -24.36 8.98 2.36
CA ILE A 549 -25.41 8.01 2.73
C ILE A 549 -25.90 8.31 4.14
N ARG A 550 -27.17 8.69 4.25
CA ARG A 550 -27.84 9.05 5.51
C ARG A 550 -29.31 8.63 5.51
N LEU A 551 -30.00 8.89 6.63
CA LEU A 551 -31.44 8.67 6.72
C LEU A 551 -32.19 9.54 5.69
N ILE A 552 -33.23 8.99 5.08
CA ILE A 552 -33.96 9.65 3.99
C ILE A 552 -34.63 10.92 4.52
N GLU A 553 -34.25 12.05 3.95
CA GLU A 553 -34.92 13.33 4.07
C GLU A 553 -35.83 13.55 2.84
N PRO A 554 -37.04 14.14 2.94
CA PRO A 554 -38.08 14.03 1.92
C PRO A 554 -37.86 14.70 0.54
N GLU A 555 -36.74 15.38 0.27
CA GLU A 555 -36.63 16.33 -0.85
C GLU A 555 -35.30 16.16 -1.64
N THR A 556 -35.26 15.60 -2.87
CA THR A 556 -34.17 15.79 -3.90
C THR A 556 -34.36 14.99 -5.22
N ARG A 557 -33.87 15.51 -6.38
CA ARG A 557 -33.84 14.88 -7.76
C ARG A 557 -32.65 15.37 -8.64
N ARG A 558 -32.28 14.67 -9.75
CA ARG A 558 -30.97 14.76 -10.54
C ARG A 558 -31.07 14.55 -12.09
N CYS A 559 -30.02 14.89 -12.89
CA CYS A 559 -29.81 14.63 -14.36
C CYS A 559 -28.32 14.79 -14.86
N GLU A 560 -27.92 14.27 -16.06
CA GLU A 560 -26.55 14.33 -16.73
C GLU A 560 -26.56 14.19 -18.31
N VAL A 561 -25.49 14.59 -19.08
CA VAL A 561 -25.36 14.66 -20.60
C VAL A 561 -23.92 14.36 -21.18
N LEU A 562 -23.75 13.93 -22.47
CA LEU A 562 -22.49 13.55 -23.21
C LEU A 562 -22.26 14.24 -24.62
N THR A 563 -21.04 14.22 -25.24
CA THR A 563 -20.67 14.81 -26.59
C THR A 563 -19.53 14.09 -27.41
N MET A 564 -19.08 14.61 -28.60
CA MET A 564 -18.18 13.98 -29.64
C MET A 564 -16.75 14.62 -29.85
N THR A 565 -15.78 13.88 -30.43
CA THR A 565 -14.29 14.15 -30.44
C THR A 565 -13.70 15.15 -31.43
N ARG A 566 -13.97 15.08 -32.74
CA ARG A 566 -13.36 16.03 -33.71
C ARG A 566 -13.76 17.47 -33.36
N LEU A 567 -15.03 17.62 -32.99
CA LEU A 567 -15.60 18.86 -32.47
C LEU A 567 -14.87 19.32 -31.19
N ALA A 568 -14.48 18.39 -30.31
CA ALA A 568 -13.72 18.70 -29.11
C ALA A 568 -12.33 19.29 -29.42
N LEU A 569 -11.61 18.71 -30.38
CA LEU A 569 -10.27 19.16 -30.80
C LEU A 569 -10.33 20.51 -31.53
N ASP A 570 -11.29 20.68 -32.45
CA ASP A 570 -11.45 21.91 -33.24
C ASP A 570 -11.82 23.10 -32.33
N LEU A 571 -12.72 22.85 -31.37
CA LEU A 571 -13.15 23.83 -30.37
C LEU A 571 -12.12 24.00 -29.24
N GLY A 572 -11.23 23.03 -28.97
CA GLY A 572 -10.31 23.08 -27.83
C GLY A 572 -10.99 22.82 -26.48
N LEU A 573 -11.95 21.89 -26.44
CA LEU A 573 -12.58 21.41 -25.21
C LEU A 573 -11.57 20.59 -24.37
N PRO A 574 -11.75 20.48 -23.03
CA PRO A 574 -11.02 19.49 -22.25
C PRO A 574 -11.26 18.09 -22.85
N ILE A 575 -10.32 17.16 -22.71
CA ILE A 575 -10.53 15.75 -23.08
C ILE A 575 -10.14 14.93 -21.86
N CYS A 576 -11.16 14.47 -21.12
CA CYS A 576 -11.01 13.76 -19.86
C CYS A 576 -10.69 12.28 -20.06
N GLY A 577 -11.05 11.71 -21.21
CA GLY A 577 -10.80 10.31 -21.55
C GLY A 577 -11.49 9.88 -22.84
N ILE A 578 -11.10 8.71 -23.36
CA ILE A 578 -11.61 8.16 -24.62
C ILE A 578 -12.59 7.03 -24.29
N ILE A 579 -13.80 7.04 -24.87
CA ILE A 579 -14.70 5.87 -24.81
C ILE A 579 -14.28 4.93 -25.94
N ALA A 580 -13.44 3.95 -25.61
CA ALA A 580 -12.90 2.99 -26.58
C ALA A 580 -13.89 1.86 -26.92
N PHE A 581 -14.81 1.56 -26.00
CA PHE A 581 -15.88 0.58 -26.18
C PHE A 581 -17.09 0.96 -25.31
N ALA A 582 -18.29 0.73 -25.83
CA ALA A 582 -19.54 0.74 -25.06
C ALA A 582 -20.46 -0.33 -25.65
N GLY A 583 -20.82 -1.33 -24.86
CA GLY A 583 -21.64 -2.45 -25.29
C GLY A 583 -22.70 -2.81 -24.26
N THR A 584 -23.85 -3.29 -24.72
CA THR A 584 -24.91 -3.83 -23.88
C THR A 584 -25.19 -5.28 -24.25
N ALA A 585 -25.52 -6.09 -23.25
CA ALA A 585 -25.80 -7.52 -23.44
C ALA A 585 -26.93 -7.99 -22.52
N SER A 586 -27.82 -8.81 -23.08
CA SER A 586 -28.81 -9.58 -22.33
C SER A 586 -28.25 -10.92 -21.87
N ASP A 587 -28.89 -11.52 -20.87
CA ASP A 587 -28.51 -12.82 -20.34
C ASP A 587 -29.25 -13.97 -21.07
N LYS A 588 -29.36 -15.11 -20.40
CA LYS A 588 -30.10 -16.29 -20.87
C LYS A 588 -31.56 -16.25 -20.47
N ALA A 589 -32.37 -17.11 -21.10
CA ALA A 589 -33.75 -17.32 -20.70
C ALA A 589 -33.88 -17.62 -19.20
N GLY A 590 -34.74 -16.87 -18.51
CA GLY A 590 -34.95 -16.97 -17.07
C GLY A 590 -36.29 -16.36 -16.65
N ARG A 591 -36.76 -16.73 -15.47
CA ARG A 591 -38.03 -16.21 -14.90
C ARG A 591 -37.82 -15.12 -13.84
N SER A 592 -36.57 -14.89 -13.44
CA SER A 592 -36.21 -13.86 -12.47
C SER A 592 -35.69 -12.62 -13.18
N VAL A 593 -36.55 -11.59 -13.29
CA VAL A 593 -36.21 -10.27 -13.84
C VAL A 593 -35.06 -9.57 -13.08
N PRO A 594 -34.93 -9.66 -11.74
CA PRO A 594 -33.85 -8.99 -11.01
C PRO A 594 -32.54 -9.78 -10.97
N ALA A 595 -32.50 -11.02 -11.45
CA ALA A 595 -31.30 -11.84 -11.39
C ALA A 595 -30.28 -11.34 -12.44
N PRO A 596 -29.08 -10.91 -12.03
CA PRO A 596 -28.00 -10.63 -12.96
C PRO A 596 -27.47 -11.93 -13.56
N GLY A 597 -26.98 -11.88 -14.79
CA GLY A 597 -26.33 -13.00 -15.47
C GLY A 597 -24.98 -12.66 -16.07
N GLN A 598 -24.49 -13.56 -16.92
CA GLN A 598 -23.14 -13.53 -17.51
C GLN A 598 -23.13 -13.08 -18.98
N GLY A 599 -24.21 -12.47 -19.46
CA GLY A 599 -24.35 -12.04 -20.85
C GLY A 599 -23.23 -11.10 -21.31
N MET A 600 -22.65 -10.32 -20.41
CA MET A 600 -21.54 -9.40 -20.69
C MET A 600 -20.25 -10.13 -21.15
N LEU A 601 -20.08 -11.42 -20.85
CA LEU A 601 -18.91 -12.20 -21.28
C LEU A 601 -18.77 -12.27 -22.82
N VAL A 602 -19.84 -11.98 -23.57
CA VAL A 602 -19.78 -11.90 -25.04
C VAL A 602 -18.83 -10.80 -25.55
N HIS A 603 -18.51 -9.78 -24.74
CA HIS A 603 -17.54 -8.76 -25.12
C HIS A 603 -16.10 -9.30 -25.18
N ALA A 604 -15.83 -10.43 -24.50
CA ALA A 604 -14.57 -11.16 -24.54
C ALA A 604 -14.60 -12.37 -25.52
N ARG A 605 -15.68 -12.53 -26.31
CA ARG A 605 -15.81 -13.67 -27.23
C ARG A 605 -14.70 -13.67 -28.28
N GLN A 606 -14.01 -14.78 -28.45
CA GLN A 606 -13.07 -14.99 -29.55
C GLN A 606 -12.98 -16.49 -29.85
N ILE A 607 -12.73 -16.83 -31.11
CA ILE A 607 -12.38 -18.19 -31.52
C ILE A 607 -10.86 -18.36 -31.35
N PRO A 608 -10.39 -19.23 -30.44
CA PRO A 608 -8.96 -19.45 -30.26
C PRO A 608 -8.34 -20.06 -31.53
N GLY A 609 -7.27 -19.45 -32.02
CA GLY A 609 -6.48 -19.93 -33.16
C GLY A 609 -5.06 -20.29 -32.72
N SER A 610 -4.35 -21.08 -33.53
CA SER A 610 -2.95 -21.46 -33.26
C SER A 610 -1.97 -20.31 -33.45
N MET A 611 -2.35 -19.28 -34.21
CA MET A 611 -1.55 -18.09 -34.49
C MET A 611 -2.37 -16.83 -34.21
N PRO A 612 -1.77 -15.76 -33.65
CA PRO A 612 -2.46 -14.47 -33.49
C PRO A 612 -2.86 -13.86 -34.84
N SER A 613 -4.03 -13.20 -34.90
CA SER A 613 -4.47 -12.49 -36.11
C SER A 613 -3.41 -11.44 -36.52
N PRO A 614 -2.94 -11.42 -37.78
CA PRO A 614 -1.96 -10.44 -38.24
C PRO A 614 -2.42 -8.98 -38.07
N LEU A 615 -3.74 -8.75 -37.95
CA LEU A 615 -4.33 -7.43 -37.73
C LEU A 615 -4.12 -6.90 -36.30
N LEU A 616 -3.74 -7.75 -35.34
CA LEU A 616 -3.37 -7.28 -33.99
C LEU A 616 -2.06 -6.49 -33.99
N SER A 617 -1.14 -6.80 -34.91
CA SER A 617 0.13 -6.07 -35.06
C SER A 617 -0.11 -4.68 -35.68
N LEU A 618 0.30 -3.63 -34.96
CA LEU A 618 0.28 -2.25 -35.45
C LEU A 618 1.08 -2.07 -36.74
N ASP A 619 2.26 -2.70 -36.85
CA ASP A 619 3.10 -2.61 -38.05
C ASP A 619 2.43 -3.22 -39.28
N ASN A 620 1.77 -4.37 -39.11
CA ASN A 620 1.02 -5.02 -40.17
C ASN A 620 -0.19 -4.19 -40.59
N ARG A 621 -0.88 -3.57 -39.63
CA ARG A 621 -1.96 -2.62 -39.92
C ARG A 621 -1.40 -1.44 -40.68
N ARG A 622 -0.37 -0.74 -40.19
CA ARG A 622 0.19 0.49 -40.80
C ARG A 622 0.64 0.33 -42.25
N LYS A 623 1.23 -0.81 -42.62
CA LYS A 623 1.67 -1.08 -44.00
C LYS A 623 0.51 -1.09 -45.01
N ARG A 624 -0.71 -1.45 -44.58
CA ARG A 624 -1.87 -1.63 -45.47
C ARG A 624 -2.57 -0.32 -45.87
N PRO A 625 -2.85 0.65 -44.97
CA PRO A 625 -3.31 1.98 -45.34
C PRO A 625 -2.28 2.72 -46.19
N LEU A 626 -0.98 2.64 -45.90
CA LEU A 626 0.04 3.30 -46.73
C LEU A 626 0.04 2.75 -48.17
N PHE A 627 -0.12 1.45 -48.34
CA PHE A 627 -0.30 0.83 -49.66
C PHE A 627 -1.60 1.29 -50.34
N ARG A 628 -2.70 1.38 -49.57
CA ARG A 628 -4.00 1.83 -50.08
C ARG A 628 -4.03 3.33 -50.42
N LYS A 629 -3.39 4.19 -49.61
CA LYS A 629 -3.21 5.63 -49.87
C LYS A 629 -2.42 5.88 -51.15
N ARG A 630 -1.43 5.04 -51.47
CA ARG A 630 -0.73 5.08 -52.77
C ARG A 630 -1.61 4.69 -53.96
N GLN A 631 -2.68 3.93 -53.75
CA GLN A 631 -3.65 3.55 -54.79
C GLN A 631 -4.79 4.58 -54.96
N ILE A 632 -5.12 5.34 -53.91
CA ILE A 632 -6.31 6.19 -53.84
C ILE A 632 -5.96 7.69 -53.98
N ALA A 633 -5.04 8.04 -54.87
CA ALA A 633 -4.53 9.42 -54.99
C ALA A 633 -5.60 10.51 -55.28
N GLU A 634 -6.87 10.17 -55.52
CA GLU A 634 -7.91 11.10 -55.99
C GLU A 634 -9.13 11.30 -55.05
N SER A 635 -9.28 10.58 -53.92
CA SER A 635 -10.49 10.69 -53.07
C SER A 635 -10.25 10.72 -51.56
N TYR A 636 -10.44 11.90 -50.95
CA TYR A 636 -10.34 12.12 -49.50
C TYR A 636 -11.31 11.26 -48.67
N ARG A 637 -12.48 10.87 -49.21
CA ARG A 637 -13.42 9.98 -48.48
C ARG A 637 -12.87 8.56 -48.37
N GLU A 638 -12.30 8.06 -49.45
CA GLU A 638 -11.79 6.69 -49.52
C GLU A 638 -10.53 6.49 -48.65
N GLU A 639 -9.69 7.53 -48.51
CA GLU A 639 -8.58 7.51 -47.55
C GLU A 639 -9.08 7.36 -46.10
N ARG A 640 -10.15 8.06 -45.76
CA ARG A 640 -10.75 8.02 -44.42
C ARG A 640 -11.42 6.70 -44.13
N ASP A 641 -12.19 6.16 -45.07
CA ASP A 641 -12.82 4.85 -44.92
C ASP A 641 -11.77 3.74 -44.80
N ALA A 642 -10.64 3.85 -45.51
CA ALA A 642 -9.51 2.92 -45.36
C ALA A 642 -8.84 3.05 -43.97
N THR A 643 -8.65 4.28 -43.48
CA THR A 643 -8.10 4.54 -42.14
C THR A 643 -9.03 4.01 -41.05
N PHE A 644 -10.34 4.23 -41.17
CA PHE A 644 -11.33 3.69 -40.24
C PHE A 644 -11.36 2.15 -40.23
N ALA A 645 -11.36 1.52 -41.42
CA ALA A 645 -11.44 0.07 -41.54
C ALA A 645 -10.21 -0.65 -40.96
N LEU A 646 -9.01 -0.05 -41.08
CA LEU A 646 -7.76 -0.65 -40.66
C LEU A 646 -7.26 -0.13 -39.30
N GLY A 647 -7.69 1.05 -38.88
CA GLY A 647 -7.33 1.70 -37.63
C GLY A 647 -8.32 1.44 -36.51
N ASN A 648 -9.58 1.83 -36.72
CA ASN A 648 -10.61 1.85 -35.69
C ASN A 648 -11.41 0.53 -35.60
N ALA A 649 -11.79 -0.03 -36.75
CA ALA A 649 -12.83 -1.07 -36.85
C ALA A 649 -12.33 -2.41 -37.42
N PHE A 650 -11.02 -2.64 -37.43
CA PHE A 650 -10.39 -3.81 -38.06
C PHE A 650 -10.84 -5.15 -37.47
N TRP A 651 -11.36 -5.14 -36.24
CA TRP A 651 -11.78 -6.32 -35.47
C TRP A 651 -13.27 -6.66 -35.62
N ASN A 652 -14.10 -5.77 -36.17
CA ASN A 652 -15.57 -5.96 -36.22
C ASN A 652 -16.01 -7.24 -36.95
N ASN A 653 -15.24 -7.68 -37.95
CA ASN A 653 -15.54 -8.87 -38.76
C ASN A 653 -14.51 -10.00 -38.56
N ASP A 654 -13.63 -9.90 -37.55
CA ASP A 654 -12.63 -10.92 -37.25
C ASP A 654 -13.09 -11.74 -36.02
N PRO A 655 -13.55 -13.00 -36.20
CA PRO A 655 -14.01 -13.82 -35.08
C PRO A 655 -12.86 -14.26 -34.15
N HIS A 656 -11.61 -14.07 -34.53
CA HIS A 656 -10.43 -14.37 -33.73
C HIS A 656 -9.99 -13.20 -32.84
N VAL A 657 -10.62 -12.03 -32.96
CA VAL A 657 -10.34 -10.85 -32.14
C VAL A 657 -11.57 -10.48 -31.35
N ALA A 658 -11.48 -10.60 -30.02
CA ALA A 658 -12.58 -10.17 -29.15
C ALA A 658 -12.83 -8.66 -29.25
N PRO A 659 -14.09 -8.19 -29.15
CA PRO A 659 -14.41 -6.76 -29.13
C PRO A 659 -13.58 -5.95 -28.13
N LEU A 660 -13.46 -6.44 -26.88
CA LEU A 660 -12.67 -5.77 -25.84
C LEU A 660 -11.19 -5.65 -26.24
N ARG A 661 -10.63 -6.74 -26.78
CA ARG A 661 -9.23 -6.80 -27.25
C ARG A 661 -9.01 -5.90 -28.46
N GLY A 662 -9.95 -5.88 -29.40
CA GLY A 662 -9.92 -5.04 -30.59
C GLY A 662 -9.93 -3.55 -30.25
N SER A 663 -10.81 -3.14 -29.32
CA SER A 663 -10.90 -1.76 -28.84
C SER A 663 -9.61 -1.27 -28.17
N LEU A 664 -8.95 -2.10 -27.36
CA LEU A 664 -7.64 -1.78 -26.78
C LEU A 664 -6.55 -1.74 -27.86
N ALA A 665 -6.53 -2.74 -28.75
CA ALA A 665 -5.52 -2.86 -29.79
C ALA A 665 -5.58 -1.71 -30.83
N THR A 666 -6.74 -1.05 -31.02
CA THR A 666 -6.83 0.21 -31.77
C THR A 666 -5.82 1.24 -31.29
N TRP A 667 -5.56 1.29 -29.97
CA TRP A 667 -4.64 2.22 -29.30
C TRP A 667 -3.24 1.64 -29.06
N GLY A 668 -2.95 0.44 -29.60
CA GLY A 668 -1.71 -0.27 -29.33
C GLY A 668 -1.67 -0.95 -27.97
N LEU A 669 -2.81 -1.09 -27.30
CA LEU A 669 -2.92 -1.70 -25.99
C LEU A 669 -3.30 -3.18 -26.07
N SER A 670 -2.82 -3.95 -25.11
CA SER A 670 -3.18 -5.33 -24.85
C SER A 670 -4.20 -5.44 -23.71
N ILE A 671 -4.66 -6.65 -23.41
CA ILE A 671 -5.56 -6.87 -22.27
C ILE A 671 -4.87 -6.63 -20.92
N ASP A 672 -3.54 -6.79 -20.86
CA ASP A 672 -2.74 -6.56 -19.66
C ASP A 672 -2.57 -5.06 -19.36
N ASP A 673 -2.99 -4.19 -20.29
CA ASP A 673 -3.02 -2.74 -20.11
C ASP A 673 -4.39 -2.24 -19.59
N LEU A 674 -5.29 -3.16 -19.19
CA LEU A 674 -6.52 -2.84 -18.47
C LEU A 674 -6.24 -2.79 -16.97
N ASP A 675 -5.92 -1.62 -16.45
CA ASP A 675 -5.39 -1.50 -15.08
C ASP A 675 -6.47 -1.59 -13.98
N VAL A 676 -7.67 -1.10 -14.27
CA VAL A 676 -8.78 -1.01 -13.29
C VAL A 676 -10.08 -1.48 -13.94
N ALA A 677 -10.94 -2.20 -13.21
CA ALA A 677 -12.36 -2.21 -13.57
C ALA A 677 -13.28 -1.81 -12.42
N SER A 678 -14.09 -0.79 -12.69
CA SER A 678 -15.13 -0.25 -11.83
C SER A 678 -16.42 -1.06 -12.00
N PHE A 679 -17.00 -1.54 -10.89
CA PHE A 679 -18.25 -2.33 -10.90
C PHE A 679 -19.39 -1.60 -10.19
N THR A 680 -20.63 -1.83 -10.65
CA THR A 680 -21.83 -1.65 -9.79
C THR A 680 -21.76 -2.74 -8.71
N ALA A 681 -22.56 -3.79 -8.72
CA ALA A 681 -22.49 -4.81 -7.65
C ALA A 681 -21.74 -6.08 -8.09
N LEU A 682 -20.71 -6.48 -7.34
CA LEU A 682 -20.06 -7.80 -7.48
C LEU A 682 -20.83 -8.82 -6.62
N ARG A 683 -21.50 -9.79 -7.26
CA ARG A 683 -21.95 -11.02 -6.59
C ARG A 683 -20.93 -12.11 -6.82
N PRO A 684 -20.71 -13.02 -5.85
CA PRO A 684 -19.77 -14.14 -6.00
C PRO A 684 -20.00 -14.98 -7.27
N SER A 685 -21.25 -15.12 -7.71
CA SER A 685 -21.61 -15.88 -8.92
C SER A 685 -21.22 -15.22 -10.25
N ILE A 686 -20.79 -13.97 -10.25
CA ILE A 686 -20.43 -13.17 -11.44
C ILE A 686 -18.91 -13.00 -11.55
N ALA A 687 -18.18 -13.13 -10.45
CA ALA A 687 -16.72 -13.09 -10.40
C ALA A 687 -16.12 -14.33 -11.08
N THR A 688 -16.02 -14.34 -12.41
CA THR A 688 -15.34 -15.39 -13.17
C THR A 688 -14.23 -14.80 -14.04
N LYS A 689 -12.99 -15.27 -13.79
CA LYS A 689 -11.76 -15.32 -14.60
C LYS A 689 -11.36 -14.20 -15.58
N ALA A 690 -12.03 -13.04 -15.67
CA ALA A 690 -11.71 -12.08 -16.74
C ALA A 690 -11.91 -10.58 -16.43
N HIS A 691 -12.16 -10.14 -15.20
CA HIS A 691 -12.50 -8.73 -14.95
C HIS A 691 -11.75 -8.18 -13.73
N LEU A 692 -10.68 -7.39 -13.97
CA LEU A 692 -9.82 -6.73 -12.97
C LEU A 692 -10.60 -5.71 -12.11
N GLY A 693 -10.16 -5.37 -10.89
CA GLY A 693 -11.01 -4.79 -9.82
C GLY A 693 -10.75 -3.35 -9.37
N VAL A 694 -11.83 -2.58 -9.14
CA VAL A 694 -12.12 -1.54 -8.13
C VAL A 694 -13.65 -1.48 -7.94
N LEU A 695 -14.15 -1.41 -6.70
CA LEU A 695 -15.57 -1.17 -6.39
C LEU A 695 -15.73 0.27 -5.86
N PRO A 696 -16.39 1.20 -6.58
CA PRO A 696 -16.79 2.49 -6.01
C PRO A 696 -18.15 2.44 -5.29
N GLU A 697 -18.76 1.26 -5.14
CA GLU A 697 -20.22 1.17 -4.96
C GLU A 697 -20.74 1.62 -3.57
N GLU A 698 -19.89 1.78 -2.55
CA GLU A 698 -20.38 1.93 -1.17
C GLU A 698 -20.25 3.33 -0.56
N SER A 699 -19.49 4.27 -1.13
CA SER A 699 -19.51 5.69 -0.70
C SER A 699 -20.81 6.40 -1.12
N ASN A 700 -21.45 5.88 -2.17
CA ASN A 700 -22.62 6.43 -2.84
C ASN A 700 -23.59 5.29 -3.18
N ARG A 701 -24.63 5.06 -2.36
CA ARG A 701 -25.74 4.18 -2.78
C ARG A 701 -26.24 4.63 -4.14
N THR A 702 -26.08 3.75 -5.12
CA THR A 702 -26.16 4.16 -6.52
C THR A 702 -27.61 4.27 -6.97
N PRO A 703 -28.07 5.41 -7.51
CA PRO A 703 -29.40 5.52 -8.08
C PRO A 703 -29.48 4.61 -9.31
N PRO A 704 -30.58 3.84 -9.50
CA PRO A 704 -30.68 2.80 -10.53
C PRO A 704 -30.37 3.23 -11.97
N GLY A 705 -30.44 4.53 -12.28
CA GLY A 705 -30.19 5.08 -13.62
C GLY A 705 -28.90 5.88 -13.80
N ALA A 706 -28.29 6.41 -12.72
CA ALA A 706 -27.11 7.29 -12.81
C ALA A 706 -25.79 6.58 -12.44
N ALA A 707 -25.86 5.30 -12.07
CA ALA A 707 -24.72 4.48 -11.68
C ALA A 707 -23.56 4.52 -12.66
N GLY A 708 -23.83 4.21 -13.93
CA GLY A 708 -22.80 4.21 -14.97
C GLY A 708 -22.15 5.59 -15.18
N GLY A 709 -22.92 6.68 -15.02
CA GLY A 709 -22.41 8.05 -15.17
C GLY A 709 -21.33 8.38 -14.15
N TRP A 710 -21.62 8.15 -12.86
CA TRP A 710 -20.66 8.44 -11.79
C TRP A 710 -19.43 7.53 -11.86
N MET A 711 -19.62 6.26 -12.23
CA MET A 711 -18.50 5.34 -12.39
C MET A 711 -17.58 5.76 -13.54
N VAL A 712 -18.13 6.30 -14.63
CA VAL A 712 -17.33 6.89 -15.71
C VAL A 712 -16.61 8.14 -15.19
N ASN A 713 -17.27 9.02 -14.43
CA ASN A 713 -16.61 10.20 -13.85
C ASN A 713 -15.41 9.79 -12.98
N GLY A 714 -15.59 8.81 -12.08
CA GLY A 714 -14.52 8.24 -11.27
C GLY A 714 -13.40 7.62 -12.13
N ALA A 715 -13.74 6.85 -13.17
CA ALA A 715 -12.76 6.28 -14.09
C ALA A 715 -11.91 7.34 -14.80
N LEU A 716 -12.51 8.45 -15.22
CA LEU A 716 -11.81 9.57 -15.85
C LEU A 716 -10.88 10.29 -14.88
N GLN A 717 -11.31 10.47 -13.62
CA GLN A 717 -10.48 11.05 -12.57
C GLN A 717 -9.29 10.14 -12.19
N MET A 718 -9.50 8.83 -12.13
CA MET A 718 -8.41 7.85 -11.92
C MET A 718 -7.41 7.87 -13.10
N LEU A 719 -7.90 7.96 -14.35
CA LEU A 719 -7.04 8.07 -15.52
C LEU A 719 -6.17 9.34 -15.50
N ASP A 720 -6.73 10.48 -15.07
CA ASP A 720 -6.01 11.77 -15.04
C ASP A 720 -4.98 11.84 -13.88
N THR A 721 -5.37 11.37 -12.69
CA THR A 721 -4.54 11.45 -11.47
C THR A 721 -3.57 10.28 -11.32
N GLY A 722 -3.87 9.13 -11.91
CA GLY A 722 -3.17 7.87 -11.64
C GLY A 722 -3.47 7.29 -10.26
N LEU A 723 -4.39 7.88 -9.49
CA LEU A 723 -4.82 7.39 -8.18
C LEU A 723 -5.92 6.36 -8.36
N VAL A 724 -5.68 5.13 -7.90
CA VAL A 724 -6.69 4.05 -7.90
C VAL A 724 -7.45 4.10 -6.59
N LEU A 725 -8.77 4.23 -6.65
CA LEU A 725 -9.61 4.30 -5.46
C LEU A 725 -9.70 2.94 -4.75
N GLY A 726 -9.72 2.97 -3.42
CA GLY A 726 -10.03 1.80 -2.59
C GLY A 726 -11.45 1.89 -2.03
N ASN A 727 -12.07 0.74 -1.75
CA ASN A 727 -13.31 0.71 -0.97
C ASN A 727 -12.96 0.79 0.51
N LEU A 728 -13.31 1.88 1.20
CA LEU A 728 -12.97 2.11 2.62
C LEU A 728 -13.87 1.33 3.61
N ASN A 729 -15.01 0.81 3.15
CA ASN A 729 -16.02 0.17 3.99
C ASN A 729 -15.88 -1.35 4.26
N PRO A 730 -15.18 -2.18 3.45
CA PRO A 730 -15.13 -3.60 3.68
C PRO A 730 -14.35 -3.85 4.97
N ASP A 731 -15.06 -4.32 5.99
CA ASP A 731 -14.49 -4.83 7.22
C ASP A 731 -13.70 -6.12 6.95
N ASN A 732 -14.20 -6.95 6.01
CA ASN A 732 -13.53 -8.11 5.48
C ASN A 732 -14.00 -8.42 4.04
N ILE A 733 -13.13 -9.01 3.22
CA ILE A 733 -13.49 -9.48 1.89
C ILE A 733 -14.08 -10.89 1.99
N ASP A 734 -15.18 -11.16 1.27
CA ASP A 734 -15.82 -12.48 1.24
C ASP A 734 -14.80 -13.55 0.76
N PRO A 735 -14.58 -14.64 1.52
CA PRO A 735 -13.67 -15.72 1.12
C PRO A 735 -13.94 -16.30 -0.26
N GLN A 736 -15.18 -16.28 -0.76
CA GLN A 736 -15.51 -16.75 -2.12
C GLN A 736 -14.81 -15.93 -3.21
N MET A 737 -14.46 -14.68 -2.93
CA MET A 737 -13.77 -13.80 -3.87
C MET A 737 -12.27 -14.15 -4.02
N GLN A 738 -11.71 -15.02 -3.17
CA GLN A 738 -10.34 -15.50 -3.31
C GLN A 738 -10.12 -16.33 -4.58
N GLU A 739 -11.18 -16.93 -5.15
CA GLU A 739 -11.09 -17.69 -6.41
C GLU A 739 -10.85 -16.81 -7.65
N ALA A 740 -10.98 -15.49 -7.51
CA ALA A 740 -10.81 -14.54 -8.60
C ALA A 740 -9.35 -14.04 -8.69
N ASP A 741 -8.43 -14.92 -9.12
CA ASP A 741 -6.97 -14.68 -9.18
C ASP A 741 -6.52 -13.40 -9.93
N LEU A 742 -7.36 -12.86 -10.81
CA LEU A 742 -7.08 -11.67 -11.62
C LEU A 742 -7.65 -10.38 -11.03
N ILE A 743 -8.20 -10.41 -9.80
CA ILE A 743 -8.87 -9.27 -9.17
C ILE A 743 -8.20 -8.98 -7.84
N ALA A 744 -7.67 -7.77 -7.67
CA ALA A 744 -7.28 -7.25 -6.36
C ALA A 744 -8.39 -6.35 -5.81
N PHE A 745 -8.75 -6.56 -4.55
CA PHE A 745 -9.71 -5.71 -3.82
C PHE A 745 -8.94 -4.76 -2.92
N LEU A 746 -8.98 -3.46 -3.24
CA LEU A 746 -8.29 -2.44 -2.48
C LEU A 746 -9.19 -1.89 -1.38
N ASN A 747 -8.66 -1.81 -0.15
CA ASN A 747 -9.34 -1.17 0.98
C ASN A 747 -8.85 0.26 1.25
N GLN A 748 -7.84 0.72 0.52
CA GLN A 748 -7.26 2.06 0.61
C GLN A 748 -6.87 2.54 -0.79
N PRO A 749 -6.89 3.86 -1.04
CA PRO A 749 -6.41 4.44 -2.29
C PRO A 749 -4.92 4.15 -2.53
N ILE A 750 -4.54 3.86 -3.78
CA ILE A 750 -3.15 3.60 -4.18
C ILE A 750 -2.75 4.54 -5.32
N GLN A 751 -1.70 5.33 -5.11
CA GLN A 751 -1.11 6.15 -6.17
C GLN A 751 -0.24 5.29 -7.08
N THR A 752 -0.55 5.30 -8.39
CA THR A 752 0.25 4.59 -9.41
C THR A 752 1.10 5.56 -10.22
N THR A 753 1.97 5.02 -11.06
CA THR A 753 2.74 5.78 -12.05
C THR A 753 1.89 6.31 -13.22
N GLY A 754 0.61 5.93 -13.28
CA GLY A 754 -0.35 6.36 -14.29
C GLY A 754 -1.06 5.18 -14.95
N LEU A 755 -2.36 5.33 -15.16
CA LEU A 755 -3.23 4.32 -15.73
C LEU A 755 -3.34 4.48 -17.25
N LYS A 756 -3.52 3.36 -17.95
CA LYS A 756 -3.69 3.25 -19.40
C LYS A 756 -5.16 3.08 -19.77
N ALA A 757 -5.87 2.15 -19.11
CA ALA A 757 -7.28 1.90 -19.38
C ALA A 757 -8.06 1.46 -18.14
N VAL A 758 -9.33 1.85 -18.10
CA VAL A 758 -10.29 1.50 -17.04
C VAL A 758 -11.56 0.93 -17.66
N SER A 759 -12.01 -0.23 -17.19
CA SER A 759 -13.32 -0.79 -17.57
C SER A 759 -14.39 -0.36 -16.58
N VAL A 760 -15.59 -0.05 -17.04
CA VAL A 760 -16.75 0.30 -16.22
C VAL A 760 -17.85 -0.69 -16.55
N SER A 761 -18.24 -1.50 -15.57
CA SER A 761 -19.22 -2.59 -15.75
C SER A 761 -20.45 -2.36 -14.87
N SER A 762 -21.62 -2.31 -15.48
CA SER A 762 -22.90 -2.05 -14.81
C SER A 762 -23.91 -3.17 -15.07
N PHE A 763 -24.56 -3.64 -14.01
CA PHE A 763 -25.59 -4.68 -14.06
C PHE A 763 -26.95 -4.10 -13.65
N GLY A 764 -27.90 -4.05 -14.59
CA GLY A 764 -29.23 -3.51 -14.38
C GLY A 764 -30.33 -4.60 -14.36
N PHE A 765 -31.44 -4.28 -13.69
CA PHE A 765 -32.65 -5.11 -13.71
C PHE A 765 -33.14 -5.38 -15.13
N GLY A 766 -33.66 -6.59 -15.36
CA GLY A 766 -34.15 -7.02 -16.66
C GLY A 766 -33.05 -7.45 -17.61
N GLN A 767 -31.97 -8.03 -17.08
CA GLN A 767 -30.82 -8.51 -17.86
C GLN A 767 -30.20 -7.38 -18.71
N LYS A 768 -30.06 -6.18 -18.13
CA LYS A 768 -29.49 -5.02 -18.81
C LYS A 768 -28.05 -4.84 -18.33
N ASN A 769 -27.14 -5.56 -18.94
CA ASN A 769 -25.72 -5.47 -18.61
C ASN A 769 -25.05 -4.52 -19.59
N ALA A 770 -24.18 -3.64 -19.08
CA ALA A 770 -23.44 -2.68 -19.88
C ALA A 770 -21.96 -2.65 -19.48
N GLN A 771 -21.08 -2.53 -20.46
CA GLN A 771 -19.64 -2.36 -20.23
C GLN A 771 -19.14 -1.20 -21.08
N ALA A 772 -18.42 -0.28 -20.44
CA ALA A 772 -17.65 0.75 -21.10
C ALA A 772 -16.15 0.54 -20.85
N LEU A 773 -15.33 0.97 -21.80
CA LEU A 773 -13.87 0.99 -21.68
C LEU A 773 -13.38 2.42 -21.90
N CYS A 774 -12.73 2.96 -20.88
CA CYS A 774 -12.13 4.29 -20.88
C CYS A 774 -10.61 4.15 -21.11
N VAL A 775 -10.07 4.82 -22.11
CA VAL A 775 -8.61 4.84 -22.40
C VAL A 775 -8.03 6.23 -22.14
N HIS A 776 -6.82 6.28 -21.60
CA HIS A 776 -6.13 7.52 -21.26
C HIS A 776 -5.94 8.45 -22.49
N PRO A 777 -6.16 9.78 -22.37
CA PRO A 777 -6.04 10.73 -23.48
C PRO A 777 -4.68 10.75 -24.21
N ARG A 778 -3.58 10.42 -23.52
CA ARG A 778 -2.23 10.30 -24.11
C ARG A 778 -2.17 9.49 -25.41
N TYR A 779 -2.98 8.42 -25.52
CA TYR A 779 -3.02 7.57 -26.71
C TYR A 779 -3.68 8.25 -27.91
N LEU A 780 -4.62 9.17 -27.68
CA LEU A 780 -5.17 10.04 -28.72
C LEU A 780 -4.13 11.06 -29.18
N PHE A 781 -3.43 11.71 -28.24
CA PHE A 781 -2.44 12.71 -28.61
C PHE A 781 -1.23 12.10 -29.35
N ALA A 782 -0.98 10.80 -29.17
CA ALA A 782 0.02 10.08 -29.94
C ALA A 782 -0.33 9.91 -31.44
N THR A 783 -1.61 10.07 -31.82
CA THR A 783 -2.05 9.93 -33.22
C THR A 783 -1.98 11.22 -34.03
N ILE A 784 -1.62 12.35 -33.39
CA ILE A 784 -1.51 13.67 -34.02
C ILE A 784 -0.07 14.17 -33.97
N SER A 785 0.27 15.10 -34.86
CA SER A 785 1.61 15.71 -34.88
C SER A 785 1.85 16.59 -33.66
N GLN A 786 3.13 16.76 -33.30
CA GLN A 786 3.54 17.66 -32.22
C GLN A 786 3.04 19.10 -32.44
N GLU A 787 3.01 19.57 -33.70
CA GLU A 787 2.48 20.88 -34.06
C GLU A 787 0.97 20.97 -33.79
N ALA A 788 0.20 19.96 -34.20
CA ALA A 788 -1.24 19.91 -33.94
C ALA A 788 -1.56 19.86 -32.43
N TYR A 789 -0.77 19.11 -31.66
CA TYR A 789 -0.91 19.06 -30.19
C TYR A 789 -0.56 20.42 -29.54
N GLY A 790 0.49 21.09 -30.01
CA GLY A 790 0.84 22.44 -29.54
C GLY A 790 -0.26 23.47 -29.80
N LEU A 791 -0.88 23.43 -31.00
CA LEU A 791 -2.02 24.28 -31.34
C LEU A 791 -3.25 23.97 -30.48
N TYR A 792 -3.52 22.70 -30.19
CA TYR A 792 -4.57 22.28 -29.28
C TYR A 792 -4.34 22.85 -27.86
N LEU A 793 -3.14 22.72 -27.30
CA LEU A 793 -2.82 23.24 -25.97
C LEU A 793 -2.98 24.76 -25.89
N ALA A 794 -2.59 25.49 -26.93
CA ALA A 794 -2.77 26.94 -26.99
C ALA A 794 -4.26 27.33 -26.88
N LYS A 795 -5.14 26.65 -27.63
CA LYS A 795 -6.59 26.87 -27.54
C LYS A 795 -7.16 26.46 -26.18
N ARG A 796 -6.75 25.28 -25.66
CA ARG A 796 -7.18 24.75 -24.36
C ARG A 796 -6.87 25.71 -23.22
N ARG A 797 -5.65 26.28 -23.18
CA ARG A 797 -5.22 27.23 -22.14
C ARG A 797 -6.05 28.52 -22.15
N VAL A 798 -6.38 29.04 -23.34
CA VAL A 798 -7.28 30.20 -23.46
C VAL A 798 -8.67 29.86 -22.93
N ARG A 799 -9.19 28.67 -23.27
CA ARG A 799 -10.50 28.21 -22.79
C ARG A 799 -10.52 28.02 -21.28
N GLN A 800 -9.46 27.43 -20.69
CA GLN A 800 -9.37 27.22 -19.25
C GLN A 800 -9.48 28.55 -18.50
N LYS A 801 -8.71 29.58 -18.90
CA LYS A 801 -8.80 30.92 -18.30
C LYS A 801 -10.20 31.54 -18.40
N GLN A 802 -10.87 31.35 -19.54
CA GLN A 802 -12.24 31.83 -19.73
C GLN A 802 -13.25 31.06 -18.87
N ALA A 803 -13.08 29.74 -18.77
CA ALA A 803 -13.93 28.85 -17.98
C ALA A 803 -13.76 29.10 -16.49
N ASP A 804 -12.53 29.28 -15.99
CA ASP A 804 -12.25 29.66 -14.60
C ASP A 804 -12.93 30.97 -14.26
N ARG A 805 -12.77 32.01 -15.09
CA ARG A 805 -13.43 33.30 -14.89
C ARG A 805 -14.95 33.17 -14.86
N TYR A 806 -15.53 32.37 -15.77
CA TYR A 806 -16.97 32.14 -15.82
C TYR A 806 -17.45 31.37 -14.59
N TYR A 807 -16.73 30.32 -14.20
CA TYR A 807 -17.04 29.49 -13.03
C TYR A 807 -16.98 30.30 -11.75
N TYR A 808 -15.90 31.04 -11.48
CA TYR A 808 -15.78 31.89 -10.30
C TYR A 808 -16.92 32.91 -10.23
N ARG A 809 -17.22 33.59 -11.33
CA ARG A 809 -18.33 34.55 -11.36
C ARG A 809 -19.67 33.85 -11.09
N GLY A 810 -19.92 32.71 -11.72
CA GLY A 810 -21.15 31.95 -11.53
C GLY A 810 -21.29 31.39 -10.11
N PHE A 811 -20.19 30.95 -9.51
CA PHE A 811 -20.10 30.43 -8.15
C PHE A 811 -20.41 31.52 -7.13
N LEU A 812 -19.81 32.71 -7.28
CA LEU A 812 -20.02 33.82 -6.34
C LEU A 812 -21.42 34.44 -6.46
N TYR A 813 -21.95 34.58 -7.68
CA TYR A 813 -23.21 35.29 -7.94
C TYR A 813 -24.40 34.39 -8.31
N ASN A 814 -24.30 33.08 -8.08
CA ASN A 814 -25.34 32.08 -8.39
C ASN A 814 -25.82 32.12 -9.86
N SER A 815 -24.89 32.32 -10.80
CA SER A 815 -25.17 32.49 -12.23
C SER A 815 -24.52 31.43 -13.11
N LEU A 816 -24.26 30.22 -12.57
CA LEU A 816 -23.67 29.11 -13.34
C LEU A 816 -24.60 28.59 -14.44
N LEU A 817 -25.92 28.66 -14.20
CA LEU A 817 -26.94 28.29 -15.18
C LEU A 817 -27.64 29.56 -15.70
N GLU A 818 -27.42 29.87 -16.98
CA GLU A 818 -28.16 30.91 -17.69
C GLU A 818 -29.17 30.25 -18.65
N THR A 819 -30.46 30.41 -18.36
CA THR A 819 -31.52 29.96 -19.28
C THR A 819 -31.50 30.82 -20.55
N LYS A 820 -31.54 30.18 -21.72
CA LYS A 820 -31.60 30.89 -23.00
C LYS A 820 -33.06 31.08 -23.41
N ASP A 821 -33.50 32.33 -23.47
CA ASP A 821 -34.90 32.67 -23.77
C ASP A 821 -35.26 32.60 -25.26
N LYS A 822 -34.25 32.56 -26.14
CA LYS A 822 -34.42 32.60 -27.59
C LYS A 822 -33.49 31.60 -28.28
N PRO A 823 -33.92 30.99 -29.40
CA PRO A 823 -33.04 30.20 -30.25
C PRO A 823 -31.96 31.09 -30.90
N PRO A 824 -30.87 30.50 -31.42
CA PRO A 824 -29.78 31.25 -32.02
C PRO A 824 -30.10 31.83 -33.42
N TYR A 825 -31.32 31.62 -33.92
CA TYR A 825 -31.82 32.14 -35.19
C TYR A 825 -33.12 32.94 -34.99
N ARG A 826 -33.39 33.88 -35.89
CA ARG A 826 -34.68 34.60 -35.93
C ARG A 826 -35.74 33.71 -36.57
N GLY A 827 -37.01 33.86 -36.19
CA GLY A 827 -38.11 33.02 -36.70
C GLY A 827 -38.21 32.98 -38.23
N GLU A 828 -37.93 34.10 -38.92
CA GLU A 828 -37.92 34.15 -40.39
C GLU A 828 -36.76 33.37 -41.03
N GLN A 829 -35.69 33.12 -40.30
CA GLN A 829 -34.48 32.43 -40.75
C GLN A 829 -34.47 30.94 -40.37
N GLU A 830 -35.41 30.50 -39.53
CA GLU A 830 -35.47 29.12 -39.01
C GLU A 830 -35.41 28.09 -40.13
N ARG A 831 -36.27 28.23 -41.15
CA ARG A 831 -36.31 27.28 -42.26
C ARG A 831 -34.98 27.23 -43.03
N ASN A 832 -34.37 28.37 -43.30
CA ASN A 832 -33.11 28.42 -44.04
C ASN A 832 -31.94 27.88 -43.20
N PHE A 833 -31.94 28.18 -41.89
CA PHE A 833 -30.94 27.70 -40.96
C PHE A 833 -31.01 26.18 -40.76
N LEU A 834 -32.22 25.60 -40.68
CA LEU A 834 -32.41 24.15 -40.52
C LEU A 834 -32.13 23.35 -41.80
N LEU A 835 -32.29 23.97 -42.98
CA LEU A 835 -32.08 23.31 -44.28
C LEU A 835 -30.66 23.43 -44.82
N ASP A 836 -29.85 24.37 -44.32
CA ASP A 836 -28.46 24.55 -44.72
C ASP A 836 -27.51 23.80 -43.76
N PRO A 837 -26.90 22.67 -44.16
CA PRO A 837 -25.96 21.92 -43.32
C PRO A 837 -24.66 22.71 -43.03
N LEU A 838 -24.39 23.79 -43.75
CA LEU A 838 -23.24 24.67 -43.56
C LEU A 838 -23.57 25.91 -42.71
N ALA A 839 -24.83 26.16 -42.38
CA ALA A 839 -25.20 27.29 -41.52
C ALA A 839 -24.53 27.16 -40.14
N ARG A 840 -23.95 28.26 -39.65
CA ARG A 840 -23.32 28.35 -38.32
C ARG A 840 -23.79 29.63 -37.64
N CYS A 841 -23.91 29.58 -36.31
CA CYS A 841 -24.12 30.77 -35.50
C CYS A 841 -22.85 31.63 -35.54
N VAL A 842 -23.00 32.92 -35.83
CA VAL A 842 -21.91 33.91 -35.77
C VAL A 842 -21.86 34.53 -34.39
#